data_AF-A0A955YPT0-F1
#
_entry.id   AF-A0A955YPT0-F1
#
_cell.length_a   1.000
_cell.length_b   1.000
_cell.length_c   1.000
_cell.angle_alpha   90.00
_cell.angle_beta   90.00
_cell.angle_gamma   90.00
#
_symmetry.space_group_name_H-M   'P 1'
#
loop_
_entity.id
_entity.type
_entity.pdbx_description
1 polymer ?
#
loop_
_entity_poly.entity_id
_entity_poly.type
_entity_poly.pdbx_seq_one_letter_code
_entity_poly.pdbx_strand_id
1 'polypeptide(L)'
;MRNRIQLSALVVLLPSVLWACGPGTTNMIPPRFGDNDPDRNAEVVRRIQGAKAPPSRALIAGVHEAPAEVFLYDLTAGKLLWTQPAAGIQAAPIIAGEHVVTHEGRRIVGRHVDTGAEAFSMDDEHLFLAGAAGSGSTTVVAVTTGIGAQARSILSVFKGGQKERVVLGHSVGAPAVFAGMIFLPWDNQNASVFELGTLQEIARLRLVDEMISRAFSRDGQVYLGHNGLFRFSQSIASGSREKADFYRPAARELPGNPAFLQDAYRKPPPIDGAAHRVRLVWSPDTSGGNLGLAHDRLYLVYYRVVFALEANGSGIHWAQVMDKDVVGAESTDKGILVTDEEGKATLLGWQDGAVLWSRDLGHKVKAATVSANHLPGGATGTRTETLTDQLVEVAGLLDTRMVSARELAIGWLTERSDAEVTGHLIGLCEDQRAPNSVRAKACSALAERDNGAEEVMFALTRHASFLDGTTAPPVGPLSLAAVKMGKAEALPLMLEHLADPHTPERDLPALVTALGSLGSRKVIEPLEDFVRLYHAERWDDFLGQSLVLAIHAIRDIQGEKARPFFESLAADPMGMDDVRNAANASVIFLDEAKAKAVAAKAEKAKKENQPTDGTTAPGDVGAGDEKQEDKEGTAPAATEARRIDSASLRAILKPVQAKLQACVDQAKENARIIIILEGDGSVSKVSVAPTNLQACMAPLVTTCDFPANPTDDRRQLIYNVSRSD
;
A
#
# COMPACT_ATOMS: atom_id res chain seq x y z
N MET A 1 -89.09 -66.94 23.53
CA MET A 1 -89.38 -66.81 22.08
C MET A 1 -88.47 -65.73 21.48
N ARG A 2 -87.71 -66.12 20.45
CA ARG A 2 -87.09 -65.33 19.37
C ARG A 2 -85.97 -64.30 19.69
N ASN A 3 -84.74 -64.81 19.59
CA ASN A 3 -83.64 -64.41 18.68
C ASN A 3 -83.64 -62.99 18.06
N ARG A 4 -82.50 -62.28 18.18
CA ARG A 4 -81.44 -62.17 17.14
C ARG A 4 -80.22 -61.40 17.69
N ILE A 5 -79.07 -62.06 17.81
CA ILE A 5 -77.85 -61.95 16.96
C ILE A 5 -76.98 -60.72 17.25
N GLN A 6 -75.85 -61.00 17.92
CA GLN A 6 -74.66 -60.15 18.02
C GLN A 6 -73.97 -60.03 16.65
N LEU A 7 -73.49 -58.83 16.31
CA LEU A 7 -72.46 -58.65 15.29
C LEU A 7 -71.30 -57.84 15.89
N SER A 8 -70.14 -58.47 15.90
CA SER A 8 -68.84 -57.94 16.29
C SER A 8 -68.41 -56.81 15.36
N ALA A 9 -68.13 -55.63 15.91
CA ALA A 9 -67.51 -54.53 15.17
C ALA A 9 -65.98 -54.75 15.11
N LEU A 10 -65.54 -55.15 13.92
CA LEU A 10 -64.14 -55.24 13.49
C LEU A 10 -63.53 -53.83 13.48
N VAL A 11 -62.55 -53.58 14.35
CA VAL A 11 -61.71 -52.39 14.34
C VAL A 11 -60.79 -52.45 13.13
N VAL A 12 -61.13 -51.72 12.07
CA VAL A 12 -60.24 -51.45 10.94
C VAL A 12 -59.37 -50.27 11.32
N LEU A 13 -58.12 -50.57 11.71
CA LEU A 13 -57.02 -49.61 11.76
C LEU A 13 -56.75 -49.10 10.34
N LEU A 14 -57.26 -47.91 10.01
CA LEU A 14 -56.76 -47.13 8.88
C LEU A 14 -55.35 -46.63 9.24
N PRO A 15 -54.32 -46.93 8.44
CA PRO A 15 -53.04 -46.25 8.56
C PRO A 15 -53.22 -44.84 8.00
N SER A 16 -53.28 -43.85 8.88
CA SER A 16 -53.07 -42.46 8.53
C SER A 16 -51.66 -42.33 7.96
N VAL A 17 -51.55 -42.35 6.63
CA VAL A 17 -50.32 -42.00 5.91
C VAL A 17 -50.07 -40.51 6.17
N LEU A 18 -49.32 -40.24 7.23
CA LEU A 18 -48.63 -38.97 7.42
C LEU A 18 -47.65 -38.82 6.25
N TRP A 19 -48.02 -37.98 5.29
CA TRP A 19 -47.06 -37.37 4.38
C TRP A 19 -46.11 -36.51 5.22
N ALA A 20 -45.04 -37.13 5.68
CA ALA A 20 -43.86 -36.42 6.12
C ALA A 20 -43.28 -35.71 4.88
N CYS A 21 -43.53 -34.40 4.76
CA CYS A 21 -42.67 -33.54 3.98
C CYS A 21 -41.26 -33.65 4.58
N GLY A 22 -40.37 -34.38 3.92
CA GLY A 22 -38.95 -34.34 4.24
C GLY A 22 -38.42 -32.91 4.13
N PRO A 23 -37.28 -32.59 4.77
CA PRO A 23 -36.64 -31.29 4.61
C PRO A 23 -36.16 -31.18 3.16
N GLY A 24 -37.01 -30.65 2.30
CA GLY A 24 -36.62 -30.24 0.96
C GLY A 24 -35.52 -29.22 1.13
N THR A 25 -34.35 -29.48 0.56
CA THR A 25 -33.29 -28.50 0.44
C THR A 25 -33.82 -27.37 -0.43
N THR A 26 -34.41 -26.35 0.16
CA THR A 26 -34.79 -25.12 -0.52
C THR A 26 -33.50 -24.47 -0.99
N ASN A 27 -33.23 -24.51 -2.30
CA ASN A 27 -32.11 -23.78 -2.89
C ASN A 27 -32.42 -22.29 -2.76
N MET A 28 -31.89 -21.67 -1.70
CA MET A 28 -32.03 -20.24 -1.45
C MET A 28 -31.50 -19.41 -2.62
N ILE A 29 -30.46 -19.89 -3.32
CA ILE A 29 -29.93 -19.32 -4.56
C ILE A 29 -30.37 -20.19 -5.74
N PRO A 30 -31.52 -19.92 -6.38
CA PRO A 30 -31.96 -20.66 -7.56
C PRO A 30 -31.01 -20.47 -8.74
N PRO A 31 -30.72 -21.53 -9.52
CA PRO A 31 -29.77 -21.47 -10.63
C PRO A 31 -30.26 -20.65 -11.83
N ARG A 32 -31.57 -20.34 -11.92
CA ARG A 32 -32.20 -19.61 -13.04
C ARG A 32 -32.81 -18.27 -12.62
N PHE A 33 -32.21 -17.59 -11.64
CA PHE A 33 -32.60 -16.22 -11.31
C PHE A 33 -31.91 -15.24 -12.28
N GLY A 34 -32.62 -14.20 -12.72
CA GLY A 34 -32.04 -13.18 -13.59
C GLY A 34 -31.06 -12.27 -12.83
N ASP A 35 -29.85 -12.11 -13.37
CA ASP A 35 -28.86 -11.15 -12.86
C ASP A 35 -29.20 -9.74 -13.35
N ASN A 36 -28.95 -8.73 -12.51
CA ASN A 36 -28.95 -7.31 -12.91
C ASN A 36 -30.30 -6.79 -13.47
N ASP A 37 -31.42 -7.38 -13.04
CA ASP A 37 -32.78 -6.97 -13.44
C ASP A 37 -33.08 -5.54 -12.91
N PRO A 38 -33.31 -4.54 -13.80
CA PRO A 38 -33.52 -3.16 -13.38
C PRO A 38 -34.77 -2.93 -12.54
N ASP A 39 -35.85 -3.67 -12.79
CA ASP A 39 -37.14 -3.49 -12.08
C ASP A 39 -37.04 -4.07 -10.66
N ARG A 40 -36.41 -5.24 -10.52
CA ARG A 40 -36.11 -5.83 -9.22
C ARG A 40 -35.14 -4.98 -8.42
N ASN A 41 -34.11 -4.44 -9.05
CA ASN A 41 -33.18 -3.53 -8.40
C ASN A 41 -33.87 -2.23 -7.94
N ALA A 42 -34.75 -1.67 -8.77
CA ALA A 42 -35.53 -0.48 -8.41
C ALA A 42 -36.46 -0.72 -7.21
N GLU A 43 -37.04 -1.91 -7.07
CA GLU A 43 -37.80 -2.31 -5.87
C GLU A 43 -36.92 -2.30 -4.61
N VAL A 44 -35.75 -2.92 -4.67
CA VAL A 44 -34.81 -2.93 -3.53
C VAL A 44 -34.37 -1.52 -3.16
N VAL A 45 -34.01 -0.68 -4.13
CA VAL A 45 -33.62 0.72 -3.90
C VAL A 45 -34.76 1.51 -3.26
N ARG A 46 -36.01 1.32 -3.71
CA ARG A 46 -37.18 2.00 -3.12
C ARG A 46 -37.37 1.62 -1.65
N ARG A 47 -37.14 0.35 -1.30
CA ARG A 47 -37.19 -0.12 0.09
C ARG A 47 -36.06 0.44 0.95
N ILE A 48 -34.84 0.54 0.40
CA ILE A 48 -33.71 1.19 1.08
C ILE A 48 -34.07 2.64 1.38
N GLN A 49 -34.53 3.40 0.38
CA GLN A 49 -34.89 4.81 0.52
C GLN A 49 -36.09 5.06 1.44
N GLY A 50 -37.05 4.12 1.49
CA GLY A 50 -38.22 4.19 2.36
C GLY A 50 -37.96 3.76 3.80
N ALA A 51 -36.83 3.12 4.08
CA ALA A 51 -36.49 2.63 5.41
C ALA A 51 -35.79 3.70 6.26
N LYS A 52 -36.16 3.78 7.53
CA LYS A 52 -35.44 4.63 8.50
C LYS A 52 -34.16 3.94 8.94
N ALA A 53 -33.05 4.67 8.94
CA ALA A 53 -31.80 4.20 9.54
C ALA A 53 -32.04 3.79 11.02
N PRO A 54 -31.62 2.58 11.43
CA PRO A 54 -31.67 2.19 12.84
C PRO A 54 -30.89 3.19 13.71
N PRO A 55 -31.35 3.48 14.93
CA PRO A 55 -30.55 4.26 15.86
C PRO A 55 -29.22 3.53 16.12
N SER A 56 -28.10 4.18 15.81
CA SER A 56 -26.76 3.67 16.12
C SER A 56 -26.44 3.99 17.58
N ARG A 57 -26.20 2.95 18.39
CA ARG A 57 -25.61 3.09 19.72
C ARG A 57 -24.10 3.10 19.57
N ALA A 58 -23.43 4.06 20.20
CA ALA A 58 -21.98 4.10 20.24
C ALA A 58 -21.45 3.04 21.20
N LEU A 59 -20.93 1.94 20.67
CA LEU A 59 -20.51 0.75 21.40
C LEU A 59 -19.08 0.34 21.05
N ILE A 60 -18.38 -0.26 22.02
CA ILE A 60 -17.12 -0.97 21.80
C ILE A 60 -17.27 -2.39 22.32
N ALA A 61 -17.17 -3.37 21.42
CA ALA A 61 -17.04 -4.78 21.78
C ALA A 61 -15.57 -5.15 21.72
N GLY A 62 -14.99 -5.60 22.84
CA GLY A 62 -13.57 -5.91 22.92
C GLY A 62 -13.30 -7.25 23.59
N VAL A 63 -12.04 -7.68 23.48
CA VAL A 63 -11.56 -8.97 23.98
C VAL A 63 -10.39 -8.78 24.94
N HIS A 64 -10.44 -9.53 26.05
CA HIS A 64 -9.36 -9.76 27.00
C HIS A 64 -8.82 -11.18 26.84
N GLU A 65 -7.53 -11.37 27.11
CA GLU A 65 -6.89 -12.69 27.03
C GLU A 65 -6.61 -13.31 28.41
N ALA A 66 -6.47 -12.48 29.45
CA ALA A 66 -6.14 -12.92 30.79
C ALA A 66 -6.96 -12.16 31.86
N PRO A 67 -8.12 -12.69 32.28
CA PRO A 67 -8.80 -13.89 31.76
C PRO A 67 -9.38 -13.69 30.35
N ALA A 68 -9.64 -14.80 29.65
CA ALA A 68 -10.24 -14.77 28.30
C ALA A 68 -11.72 -14.38 28.37
N GLU A 69 -12.00 -13.12 28.04
CA GLU A 69 -13.32 -12.50 28.20
C GLU A 69 -13.68 -11.65 26.99
N VAL A 70 -14.97 -11.55 26.71
CA VAL A 70 -15.56 -10.55 25.82
C VAL A 70 -16.32 -9.53 26.65
N PHE A 71 -16.17 -8.26 26.33
CA PHE A 71 -16.86 -7.18 27.02
C PHE A 71 -17.58 -6.27 26.03
N LEU A 72 -18.56 -5.53 26.54
CA LEU A 72 -19.24 -4.49 25.78
C LEU A 72 -19.32 -3.20 26.60
N TYR A 73 -18.88 -2.12 25.99
CA TYR A 73 -18.87 -0.79 26.59
C TYR A 73 -19.79 0.16 25.82
N ASP A 74 -20.61 0.92 26.54
CA ASP A 74 -21.46 1.97 25.97
C ASP A 74 -20.77 3.32 26.10
N LEU A 75 -20.35 3.88 24.97
CA LEU A 75 -19.58 5.11 24.92
C LEU A 75 -20.44 6.33 25.28
N THR A 76 -21.73 6.27 24.95
CA THR A 76 -22.68 7.36 25.25
C THR A 76 -22.97 7.41 26.74
N ALA A 77 -23.28 6.25 27.33
CA ALA A 77 -23.53 6.14 28.77
C ALA A 77 -22.24 6.18 29.61
N GLY A 78 -21.08 5.97 28.99
CA GLY A 78 -19.78 5.97 29.68
C GLY A 78 -19.64 4.85 30.70
N LYS A 79 -20.19 3.68 30.40
CA LYS A 79 -20.16 2.54 31.31
C LYS A 79 -19.94 1.23 30.56
N LEU A 80 -19.23 0.33 31.24
CA LEU A 80 -19.22 -1.08 30.91
C LEU A 80 -20.65 -1.63 31.08
N LEU A 81 -21.19 -2.27 30.05
CA LEU A 81 -22.50 -2.90 30.12
C LEU A 81 -22.40 -4.28 30.76
N TRP A 82 -21.44 -5.08 30.29
CA TRP A 82 -21.19 -6.43 30.80
C TRP A 82 -19.82 -6.93 30.35
N THR A 83 -19.36 -7.96 31.04
CA THR A 83 -18.20 -8.81 30.69
C THR A 83 -18.64 -10.26 30.81
N GLN A 84 -18.22 -11.09 29.85
CA GLN A 84 -18.58 -12.51 29.79
C GLN A 84 -17.34 -13.36 29.51
N PRO A 85 -17.16 -14.51 30.20
CA PRO A 85 -16.13 -15.47 29.86
C PRO A 85 -16.29 -15.96 28.41
N ALA A 86 -15.18 -16.02 27.68
CA ALA A 86 -15.14 -16.43 26.29
C ALA A 86 -13.76 -17.01 25.95
N ALA A 87 -13.65 -18.34 26.01
CA ALA A 87 -12.39 -19.03 25.74
C ALA A 87 -12.19 -19.29 24.23
N GLY A 88 -10.94 -19.23 23.78
CA GLY A 88 -10.57 -19.58 22.41
C GLY A 88 -11.15 -18.64 21.34
N ILE A 89 -11.28 -17.35 21.65
CA ILE A 89 -11.74 -16.35 20.68
C ILE A 89 -10.79 -16.33 19.47
N GLN A 90 -11.33 -16.58 18.28
CA GLN A 90 -10.54 -16.67 17.05
C GLN A 90 -10.34 -15.34 16.34
N ALA A 91 -11.24 -14.36 16.53
CA ALA A 91 -11.23 -13.08 15.81
C ALA A 91 -11.94 -12.00 16.61
N ALA A 92 -11.79 -10.73 16.20
CA ALA A 92 -12.49 -9.62 16.84
C ALA A 92 -14.03 -9.82 16.82
N PRO A 93 -14.76 -9.41 17.88
CA PRO A 93 -16.21 -9.52 17.94
C PRO A 93 -16.89 -8.70 16.84
N ILE A 94 -18.08 -9.09 16.41
CA ILE A 94 -18.89 -8.34 15.44
C ILE A 94 -20.15 -7.82 16.14
N ILE A 95 -20.43 -6.52 16.02
CA ILE A 95 -21.69 -5.93 16.51
C ILE A 95 -22.72 -6.03 15.38
N ALA A 96 -23.74 -6.87 15.57
CA ALA A 96 -24.73 -7.24 14.55
C ALA A 96 -26.16 -6.99 15.06
N GLY A 97 -26.60 -5.73 15.03
CA GLY A 97 -27.89 -5.31 15.57
C GLY A 97 -27.88 -5.33 17.10
N GLU A 98 -28.83 -6.05 17.70
CA GLU A 98 -28.93 -6.22 19.17
C GLU A 98 -27.99 -7.31 19.73
N HIS A 99 -27.11 -7.88 18.91
CA HIS A 99 -26.22 -8.96 19.32
C HIS A 99 -24.74 -8.65 19.05
N VAL A 100 -23.88 -9.08 19.97
CA VAL A 100 -22.43 -9.22 19.76
C VAL A 100 -22.15 -10.67 19.37
N VAL A 101 -21.57 -10.87 18.19
CA VAL A 101 -21.25 -12.19 17.64
C VAL A 101 -19.75 -12.46 17.77
N THR A 102 -19.40 -13.60 18.35
CA THR A 102 -18.01 -14.05 18.55
C THR A 102 -17.81 -15.46 18.01
N HIS A 103 -16.59 -15.77 17.57
CA HIS A 103 -16.17 -17.14 17.22
C HIS A 103 -15.26 -17.67 18.34
N GLU A 104 -15.79 -18.57 19.15
CA GLU A 104 -15.19 -19.10 20.39
C GLU A 104 -14.91 -20.60 20.24
N GLY A 105 -13.65 -20.96 20.09
CA GLY A 105 -13.25 -22.34 19.83
C GLY A 105 -13.94 -22.85 18.56
N ARG A 106 -14.87 -23.78 18.72
CA ARG A 106 -15.66 -24.38 17.62
C ARG A 106 -17.08 -23.84 17.49
N ARG A 107 -17.43 -22.81 18.26
CA ARG A 107 -18.78 -22.27 18.35
C ARG A 107 -18.81 -20.83 17.87
N ILE A 108 -19.93 -20.44 17.29
CA ILE A 108 -20.29 -19.05 17.08
C ILE A 108 -21.38 -18.72 18.09
N VAL A 109 -21.18 -17.66 18.85
CA VAL A 109 -22.04 -17.26 19.97
C VAL A 109 -22.54 -15.86 19.71
N GLY A 110 -23.86 -15.66 19.80
CA GLY A 110 -24.49 -14.35 19.79
C GLY A 110 -24.93 -13.98 21.21
N ARG A 111 -24.49 -12.84 21.72
CA ARG A 111 -24.87 -12.32 23.04
C ARG A 111 -25.68 -11.04 22.93
N HIS A 112 -26.70 -10.87 23.76
CA HIS A 112 -27.47 -9.63 23.81
C HIS A 112 -26.59 -8.43 24.18
N VAL A 113 -26.73 -7.33 23.44
CA VAL A 113 -26.02 -6.06 23.69
C VAL A 113 -26.32 -5.51 25.09
N ASP A 114 -27.53 -5.69 25.63
CA ASP A 114 -27.87 -5.10 26.93
C ASP A 114 -27.40 -5.91 28.14
N THR A 115 -27.37 -7.24 28.03
CA THR A 115 -27.18 -8.13 29.20
C THR A 115 -25.96 -9.03 29.10
N GLY A 116 -25.40 -9.23 27.90
CA GLY A 116 -24.34 -10.20 27.64
C GLY A 116 -24.81 -11.65 27.69
N ALA A 117 -26.09 -11.90 27.94
CA ALA A 117 -26.64 -13.26 27.93
C ALA A 117 -26.54 -13.86 26.52
N GLU A 118 -26.18 -15.14 26.45
CA GLU A 118 -26.19 -15.91 25.20
C GLU A 118 -27.63 -15.95 24.65
N ALA A 119 -27.83 -15.34 23.48
CA ALA A 119 -29.09 -15.36 22.74
C ALA A 119 -29.19 -16.58 21.83
N PHE A 120 -28.05 -16.98 21.24
CA PHE A 120 -27.93 -18.15 20.39
C PHE A 120 -26.50 -18.66 20.33
N SER A 121 -26.35 -19.92 19.93
CA SER A 121 -25.08 -20.46 19.49
C SER A 121 -25.23 -21.51 18.39
N MET A 122 -24.14 -21.76 17.66
CA MET A 122 -24.04 -22.80 16.66
C MET A 122 -22.60 -23.32 16.54
N ASP A 123 -22.44 -24.57 16.12
CA ASP A 123 -21.13 -25.09 15.73
C ASP A 123 -20.67 -24.44 14.42
N ASP A 124 -19.36 -24.21 14.32
CA ASP A 124 -18.73 -23.65 13.13
C ASP A 124 -18.64 -24.65 11.97
N GLU A 125 -18.83 -25.95 12.23
CA GLU A 125 -18.70 -27.04 11.27
C GLU A 125 -17.37 -27.02 10.49
N HIS A 126 -16.28 -26.58 11.11
CA HIS A 126 -14.96 -26.35 10.49
C HIS A 126 -14.94 -25.23 9.43
N LEU A 127 -15.96 -24.38 9.42
CA LEU A 127 -16.02 -23.15 8.63
C LEU A 127 -15.52 -21.99 9.49
N PHE A 128 -15.12 -20.88 8.87
CA PHE A 128 -14.82 -19.65 9.60
C PHE A 128 -15.96 -18.64 9.45
N LEU A 129 -16.08 -17.73 10.42
CA LEU A 129 -17.03 -16.63 10.40
C LEU A 129 -16.66 -15.62 9.30
N ALA A 130 -17.42 -15.60 8.20
CA ALA A 130 -17.25 -14.63 7.12
C ALA A 130 -17.75 -13.24 7.55
N GLY A 131 -18.84 -13.21 8.32
CA GLY A 131 -19.40 -11.98 8.89
C GLY A 131 -20.76 -12.20 9.54
N ALA A 132 -21.25 -11.16 10.19
CA ALA A 132 -22.59 -11.11 10.76
C ALA A 132 -23.16 -9.70 10.64
N ALA A 133 -24.48 -9.61 10.49
CA ALA A 133 -25.22 -8.35 10.47
C ALA A 133 -26.61 -8.55 11.10
N GLY A 134 -27.23 -7.47 11.56
CA GLY A 134 -28.54 -7.57 12.21
C GLY A 134 -29.34 -6.29 12.14
N SER A 135 -30.64 -6.43 12.36
CA SER A 135 -31.61 -5.33 12.44
C SER A 135 -32.65 -5.67 13.49
N GLY A 136 -32.68 -4.89 14.58
CA GLY A 136 -33.46 -5.21 15.78
C GLY A 136 -33.07 -6.58 16.34
N SER A 137 -34.08 -7.40 16.65
CA SER A 137 -33.91 -8.74 17.22
C SER A 137 -33.48 -9.83 16.22
N THR A 138 -33.23 -9.48 14.96
CA THR A 138 -32.82 -10.44 13.94
C THR A 138 -31.33 -10.32 13.65
N THR A 139 -30.61 -11.45 13.71
CA THR A 139 -29.19 -11.53 13.36
C THR A 139 -28.96 -12.59 12.30
N VAL A 140 -28.19 -12.24 11.29
CA VAL A 140 -27.75 -13.09 10.21
C VAL A 140 -26.26 -13.36 10.38
N VAL A 141 -25.89 -14.64 10.37
CA VAL A 141 -24.51 -15.10 10.50
C VAL A 141 -24.15 -15.90 9.26
N ALA A 142 -23.03 -15.57 8.64
CA ALA A 142 -22.49 -16.28 7.49
C ALA A 142 -21.15 -16.93 7.86
N VAL A 143 -21.05 -18.24 7.59
CA VAL A 143 -19.80 -19.00 7.71
C VAL A 143 -19.46 -19.68 6.39
N THR A 144 -18.17 -19.81 6.09
CA THR A 144 -17.69 -20.27 4.79
C THR A 144 -16.36 -21.04 4.90
N THR A 145 -16.08 -21.88 3.91
CA THR A 145 -14.73 -22.44 3.66
C THR A 145 -13.81 -21.46 2.94
N GLY A 146 -14.36 -20.37 2.38
CA GLY A 146 -13.67 -19.48 1.45
C GLY A 146 -13.81 -19.92 -0.02
N ILE A 147 -13.05 -19.28 -0.91
CA ILE A 147 -13.08 -19.54 -2.35
C ILE A 147 -12.45 -20.91 -2.66
N GLY A 148 -13.08 -21.70 -3.53
CA GLY A 148 -12.51 -22.95 -4.04
C GLY A 148 -13.55 -23.84 -4.74
N ALA A 149 -13.07 -24.88 -5.45
CA ALA A 149 -13.94 -25.82 -6.17
C ALA A 149 -14.88 -26.65 -5.26
N GLN A 150 -14.62 -26.66 -3.95
CA GLN A 150 -15.44 -27.32 -2.93
C GLN A 150 -16.01 -26.30 -1.93
N ALA A 151 -16.30 -25.07 -2.39
CA ALA A 151 -16.84 -24.03 -1.54
C ALA A 151 -18.13 -24.50 -0.86
N ARG A 152 -18.17 -24.35 0.47
CA ARG A 152 -19.34 -24.66 1.28
C ARG A 152 -19.55 -23.52 2.27
N SER A 153 -20.79 -23.07 2.36
CA SER A 153 -21.18 -22.03 3.30
C SER A 153 -22.46 -22.38 4.04
N ILE A 154 -22.66 -21.74 5.18
CA ILE A 154 -23.91 -21.80 5.95
C ILE A 154 -24.34 -20.38 6.27
N LEU A 155 -25.59 -20.07 5.93
CA LEU A 155 -26.27 -18.86 6.39
C LEU A 155 -27.24 -19.26 7.50
N SER A 156 -27.13 -18.61 8.66
CA SER A 156 -28.07 -18.79 9.76
C SER A 156 -28.76 -17.47 10.09
N VAL A 157 -30.09 -17.50 10.17
CA VAL A 157 -30.93 -16.36 10.55
C VAL A 157 -31.57 -16.66 11.89
N PHE A 158 -31.28 -15.82 12.87
CA PHE A 158 -31.78 -15.94 14.24
C PHE A 158 -32.79 -14.83 14.50
N LYS A 159 -34.03 -15.18 14.88
CA LYS A 159 -35.11 -14.23 15.17
C LYS A 159 -35.94 -14.70 16.36
N GLY A 160 -35.84 -14.01 17.50
CA GLY A 160 -36.70 -14.29 18.67
C GLY A 160 -36.66 -15.75 19.14
N GLY A 161 -35.48 -16.39 19.11
CA GLY A 161 -35.30 -17.80 19.48
C GLY A 161 -35.55 -18.82 18.35
N GLN A 162 -36.09 -18.38 17.20
CA GLN A 162 -36.19 -19.22 16.01
C GLN A 162 -34.90 -19.13 15.19
N LYS A 163 -34.46 -20.29 14.67
CA LYS A 163 -33.28 -20.43 13.84
C LYS A 163 -33.68 -21.02 12.49
N GLU A 164 -33.44 -20.25 11.43
CA GLU A 164 -33.44 -20.77 10.07
C GLU A 164 -32.00 -20.99 9.62
N ARG A 165 -31.72 -22.13 9.00
CA ARG A 165 -30.38 -22.53 8.57
C ARG A 165 -30.43 -22.97 7.11
N VAL A 166 -29.55 -22.39 6.30
CA VAL A 166 -29.41 -22.72 4.88
C VAL A 166 -27.98 -23.13 4.59
N VAL A 167 -27.80 -24.32 4.00
CA VAL A 167 -26.50 -24.78 3.50
C VAL A 167 -26.39 -24.37 2.03
N LEU A 168 -25.29 -23.73 1.67
CA LEU A 168 -25.04 -23.20 0.33
C LEU A 168 -23.81 -23.88 -0.27
N GLY A 169 -23.92 -24.32 -1.53
CA GLY A 169 -22.80 -24.86 -2.33
C GLY A 169 -21.93 -23.78 -2.98
N HIS A 170 -21.95 -22.57 -2.41
CA HIS A 170 -21.25 -21.39 -2.90
C HIS A 170 -20.39 -20.83 -1.77
N SER A 171 -19.35 -20.10 -2.14
CA SER A 171 -18.60 -19.29 -1.18
C SER A 171 -19.41 -18.03 -0.88
N VAL A 172 -19.68 -17.73 0.40
CA VAL A 172 -20.39 -16.50 0.79
C VAL A 172 -19.46 -15.54 1.52
N GLY A 173 -19.74 -14.25 1.34
CA GLY A 173 -19.05 -13.15 1.99
C GLY A 173 -19.78 -12.63 3.24
N ALA A 174 -19.36 -11.47 3.74
CA ALA A 174 -19.97 -10.82 4.89
C ALA A 174 -21.34 -10.21 4.50
N PRO A 175 -22.45 -10.57 5.19
CA PRO A 175 -23.78 -10.07 4.84
C PRO A 175 -24.07 -8.68 5.42
N ALA A 176 -25.06 -8.00 4.85
CA ALA A 176 -25.74 -6.86 5.48
C ALA A 176 -27.22 -7.19 5.72
N VAL A 177 -27.80 -6.55 6.73
CA VAL A 177 -29.24 -6.57 6.99
C VAL A 177 -29.74 -5.14 7.04
N PHE A 178 -30.71 -4.80 6.18
CA PHE A 178 -31.32 -3.48 6.15
C PHE A 178 -32.69 -3.52 5.49
N ALA A 179 -33.62 -2.67 5.93
CA ALA A 179 -34.95 -2.54 5.33
C ALA A 179 -35.72 -3.88 5.16
N GLY A 180 -35.56 -4.81 6.11
CA GLY A 180 -36.18 -6.14 6.04
C GLY A 180 -35.56 -7.09 5.01
N MET A 181 -34.36 -6.78 4.51
CA MET A 181 -33.67 -7.55 3.48
C MET A 181 -32.28 -8.02 3.96
N ILE A 182 -31.82 -9.14 3.41
CA ILE A 182 -30.45 -9.65 3.55
C ILE A 182 -29.72 -9.39 2.24
N PHE A 183 -28.57 -8.74 2.30
CA PHE A 183 -27.66 -8.57 1.17
C PHE A 183 -26.48 -9.52 1.39
N LEU A 184 -26.35 -10.53 0.53
CA LEU A 184 -25.37 -11.60 0.68
C LEU A 184 -24.46 -11.70 -0.56
N PRO A 185 -23.19 -11.27 -0.44
CA PRO A 185 -22.19 -11.54 -1.46
C PRO A 185 -21.89 -13.03 -1.59
N TRP A 186 -21.68 -13.53 -2.80
CA TRP A 186 -21.26 -14.91 -3.06
C TRP A 186 -20.47 -15.06 -4.36
N ASP A 187 -19.56 -16.04 -4.38
CA ASP A 187 -18.66 -16.37 -5.49
C ASP A 187 -17.97 -15.15 -6.13
N ASN A 188 -17.52 -14.22 -5.29
CA ASN A 188 -16.71 -13.03 -5.61
C ASN A 188 -17.35 -11.98 -6.51
N GLN A 189 -18.35 -12.28 -7.33
CA GLN A 189 -18.91 -11.34 -8.30
C GLN A 189 -20.40 -11.10 -8.10
N ASN A 190 -21.05 -11.91 -7.27
CA ASN A 190 -22.49 -11.87 -7.12
C ASN A 190 -22.87 -11.32 -5.75
N ALA A 191 -24.00 -10.62 -5.71
CA ALA A 191 -24.68 -10.29 -4.48
C ALA A 191 -26.18 -10.54 -4.67
N SER A 192 -26.74 -11.40 -3.81
CA SER A 192 -28.17 -11.68 -3.79
C SER A 192 -28.85 -10.91 -2.67
N VAL A 193 -30.05 -10.42 -2.96
CA VAL A 193 -30.92 -9.75 -2.00
C VAL A 193 -32.08 -10.68 -1.66
N PHE A 194 -32.27 -10.97 -0.38
CA PHE A 194 -33.32 -11.85 0.11
C PHE A 194 -34.29 -11.11 1.01
N GLU A 195 -35.56 -11.48 0.94
CA GLU A 195 -36.56 -11.08 1.93
C GLU A 195 -36.25 -11.76 3.27
N LEU A 196 -36.08 -11.00 4.35
CA LEU A 196 -35.63 -11.54 5.65
C LEU A 196 -36.64 -12.51 6.27
N GLY A 197 -37.94 -12.37 5.96
CA GLY A 197 -39.00 -13.20 6.54
C GLY A 197 -39.23 -14.53 5.84
N THR A 198 -38.86 -14.66 4.57
CA THR A 198 -39.13 -15.85 3.75
C THR A 198 -37.88 -16.47 3.13
N LEU A 199 -36.74 -15.78 3.23
CA LEU A 199 -35.48 -16.06 2.53
C LEU A 199 -35.63 -16.22 1.02
N GLN A 200 -36.70 -15.65 0.45
CA GLN A 200 -36.90 -15.62 -0.99
C GLN A 200 -35.96 -14.60 -1.62
N GLU A 201 -35.23 -15.01 -2.65
CA GLU A 201 -34.42 -14.08 -3.45
C GLU A 201 -35.34 -13.11 -4.21
N ILE A 202 -35.09 -11.80 -4.05
CA ILE A 202 -35.89 -10.72 -4.67
C ILE A 202 -35.09 -9.93 -5.72
N ALA A 203 -33.76 -9.88 -5.59
CA ALA A 203 -32.88 -9.31 -6.59
C ALA A 203 -31.52 -10.02 -6.58
N ARG A 204 -30.82 -9.98 -7.71
CA ARG A 204 -29.46 -10.50 -7.84
C ARG A 204 -28.64 -9.53 -8.66
N LEU A 205 -27.45 -9.22 -8.17
CA LEU A 205 -26.46 -8.42 -8.87
C LEU A 205 -25.28 -9.29 -9.24
N ARG A 206 -24.72 -9.03 -10.42
CA ARG A 206 -23.45 -9.59 -10.88
C ARG A 206 -22.56 -8.47 -11.43
N LEU A 207 -21.40 -8.29 -10.83
CA LEU A 207 -20.38 -7.33 -11.29
C LEU A 207 -19.33 -8.06 -12.14
N VAL A 208 -19.08 -7.55 -13.35
CA VAL A 208 -18.18 -8.21 -14.31
C VAL A 208 -16.72 -7.79 -14.17
N ASP A 209 -16.48 -6.61 -13.60
CA ASP A 209 -15.19 -5.92 -13.57
C ASP A 209 -14.65 -5.70 -12.14
N GLU A 210 -15.39 -6.12 -11.11
CA GLU A 210 -15.01 -5.95 -9.70
C GLU A 210 -15.40 -7.13 -8.83
N MET A 211 -14.74 -7.23 -7.67
CA MET A 211 -15.03 -8.24 -6.65
C MET A 211 -15.93 -7.69 -5.53
N ILE A 212 -16.90 -8.49 -5.10
CA ILE A 212 -17.75 -8.26 -3.94
C ILE A 212 -17.43 -9.34 -2.91
N SER A 213 -16.91 -8.93 -1.76
CA SER A 213 -16.70 -9.84 -0.61
C SER A 213 -17.62 -9.52 0.56
N ARG A 214 -18.17 -8.31 0.58
CA ARG A 214 -18.85 -7.77 1.76
C ARG A 214 -20.01 -6.89 1.33
N ALA A 215 -21.08 -6.97 2.11
CA ALA A 215 -22.14 -5.99 2.18
C ALA A 215 -22.15 -5.37 3.59
N PHE A 216 -22.48 -4.09 3.70
CA PHE A 216 -22.79 -3.46 4.99
C PHE A 216 -23.81 -2.33 4.80
N SER A 217 -24.49 -1.95 5.88
CA SER A 217 -25.39 -0.81 5.90
C SER A 217 -24.86 0.29 6.81
N ARG A 218 -24.99 1.54 6.37
CA ARG A 218 -24.58 2.72 7.13
C ARG A 218 -25.43 3.91 6.74
N ASP A 219 -25.91 4.64 7.76
CA ASP A 219 -26.72 5.87 7.62
C ASP A 219 -27.88 5.74 6.61
N GLY A 220 -28.56 4.59 6.65
CA GLY A 220 -29.72 4.31 5.80
C GLY A 220 -29.39 3.86 4.37
N GLN A 221 -28.12 3.68 4.04
CA GLN A 221 -27.65 3.19 2.74
C GLN A 221 -27.04 1.79 2.87
N VAL A 222 -26.96 1.08 1.76
CA VAL A 222 -26.29 -0.23 1.66
C VAL A 222 -25.13 -0.13 0.68
N TYR A 223 -24.00 -0.72 1.06
CA TYR A 223 -22.78 -0.71 0.27
C TYR A 223 -22.27 -2.13 0.05
N LEU A 224 -21.63 -2.35 -1.09
CA LEU A 224 -21.05 -3.63 -1.53
C LEU A 224 -19.60 -3.41 -1.95
N GLY A 225 -18.70 -4.36 -1.70
CA GLY A 225 -17.34 -4.21 -2.26
C GLY A 225 -16.25 -5.16 -1.78
N HIS A 226 -15.03 -4.83 -2.22
CA HIS A 226 -13.76 -5.40 -1.79
C HIS A 226 -12.63 -4.37 -1.98
N ASN A 227 -12.03 -4.26 -3.17
CA ASN A 227 -10.97 -3.27 -3.48
C ASN A 227 -11.51 -1.88 -3.86
N GLY A 228 -12.80 -1.69 -3.65
CA GLY A 228 -13.59 -0.53 -4.00
C GLY A 228 -14.98 -0.71 -3.42
N LEU A 229 -15.78 0.34 -3.50
CA LEU A 229 -17.09 0.43 -2.88
C LEU A 229 -18.13 0.76 -3.95
N PHE A 230 -19.25 0.06 -3.91
CA PHE A 230 -20.45 0.39 -4.65
C PHE A 230 -21.53 0.82 -3.68
N ARG A 231 -22.24 1.90 -3.97
CA ARG A 231 -23.51 2.22 -3.31
C ARG A 231 -24.62 1.42 -3.99
N PHE A 232 -25.43 0.71 -3.23
CA PHE A 232 -26.59 -0.01 -3.75
C PHE A 232 -27.63 1.01 -4.22
N SER A 233 -27.59 1.32 -5.51
CA SER A 233 -28.39 2.34 -6.19
C SER A 233 -28.98 1.78 -7.48
N GLN A 234 -29.80 2.56 -8.18
CA GLN A 234 -30.42 2.08 -9.43
C GLN A 234 -29.36 1.74 -10.49
N SER A 235 -28.24 2.47 -10.53
CA SER A 235 -27.19 2.33 -11.53
C SER A 235 -26.34 1.06 -11.37
N ILE A 236 -26.35 0.42 -10.20
CA ILE A 236 -25.60 -0.83 -9.96
C ILE A 236 -26.13 -2.01 -10.79
N ALA A 237 -27.40 -1.95 -11.24
CA ALA A 237 -27.98 -2.92 -12.17
C ALA A 237 -27.32 -2.90 -13.56
N SER A 238 -26.44 -1.94 -13.85
CA SER A 238 -25.59 -2.01 -15.05
C SER A 238 -24.59 -3.17 -15.01
N GLY A 239 -24.23 -3.66 -13.82
CA GLY A 239 -23.25 -4.72 -13.63
C GLY A 239 -21.78 -4.30 -13.84
N SER A 240 -21.49 -3.01 -14.03
CA SER A 240 -20.13 -2.49 -14.25
C SER A 240 -19.81 -1.25 -13.41
N ARG A 241 -18.53 -1.07 -13.07
CA ARG A 241 -18.04 0.09 -12.29
C ARG A 241 -18.17 1.42 -13.03
N GLU A 242 -18.13 1.40 -14.36
CA GLU A 242 -18.18 2.62 -15.19
C GLU A 242 -19.52 3.34 -15.07
N LYS A 243 -20.61 2.56 -14.91
CA LYS A 243 -21.98 3.08 -14.88
C LYS A 243 -22.57 3.09 -13.48
N ALA A 244 -22.09 2.22 -12.60
CA ALA A 244 -22.52 2.18 -11.20
C ALA A 244 -21.90 3.32 -10.39
N ASP A 245 -22.55 3.64 -9.28
CA ASP A 245 -22.00 4.57 -8.30
C ASP A 245 -20.89 3.89 -7.49
N PHE A 246 -19.66 4.10 -7.94
CA PHE A 246 -18.47 3.37 -7.51
C PHE A 246 -17.37 4.32 -7.03
N TYR A 247 -16.64 3.87 -6.00
CA TYR A 247 -15.48 4.56 -5.45
C TYR A 247 -14.33 3.57 -5.23
N ARG A 248 -13.12 3.99 -5.58
CA ARG A 248 -11.88 3.33 -5.21
C ARG A 248 -10.88 4.39 -4.77
N PRO A 249 -10.23 4.24 -3.60
CA PRO A 249 -9.18 5.17 -3.21
C PRO A 249 -8.01 5.11 -4.18
N ALA A 250 -7.27 6.23 -4.30
CA ALA A 250 -6.07 6.27 -5.13
C ALA A 250 -5.07 5.18 -4.71
N ALA A 251 -4.47 4.51 -5.70
CA ALA A 251 -3.45 3.50 -5.44
C ALA A 251 -2.23 4.14 -4.78
N ARG A 252 -1.72 3.52 -3.73
CA ARG A 252 -0.60 4.05 -2.93
C ARG A 252 0.15 2.93 -2.23
N GLU A 253 1.46 3.09 -2.12
CA GLU A 253 2.31 2.19 -1.36
C GLU A 253 2.20 2.56 0.13
N LEU A 254 1.39 1.80 0.86
CA LEU A 254 1.23 1.98 2.30
C LEU A 254 1.96 0.88 3.09
N PRO A 255 2.56 1.21 4.24
CA PRO A 255 3.14 0.25 5.16
C PRO A 255 2.18 -0.91 5.49
N GLY A 256 2.66 -2.14 5.29
CA GLY A 256 1.86 -3.36 5.52
C GLY A 256 0.77 -3.64 4.48
N ASN A 257 0.64 -2.80 3.45
CA ASN A 257 -0.33 -2.92 2.36
C ASN A 257 -1.75 -3.31 2.82
N PRO A 258 -2.36 -2.54 3.75
CA PRO A 258 -3.68 -2.85 4.27
C PRO A 258 -4.74 -2.82 3.16
N ALA A 259 -5.62 -3.81 3.17
CA ALA A 259 -6.74 -3.85 2.23
C ALA A 259 -7.76 -2.74 2.53
N PHE A 260 -8.39 -2.21 1.48
CA PHE A 260 -9.44 -1.19 1.62
C PHE A 260 -10.68 -1.74 2.35
N LEU A 261 -11.10 -2.96 2.03
CA LEU A 261 -12.01 -3.78 2.82
C LEU A 261 -11.35 -5.11 3.11
N GLN A 262 -11.61 -5.66 4.30
CA GLN A 262 -11.18 -7.00 4.65
C GLN A 262 -11.92 -8.03 3.78
N ASP A 263 -11.16 -8.94 3.16
CA ASP A 263 -11.68 -10.04 2.35
C ASP A 263 -12.44 -11.06 3.21
N ALA A 264 -13.77 -11.07 3.09
CA ALA A 264 -14.63 -11.99 3.85
C ALA A 264 -14.56 -13.44 3.36
N TYR A 265 -13.92 -13.72 2.23
CA TYR A 265 -13.66 -15.08 1.75
C TYR A 265 -12.37 -15.68 2.31
N ARG A 266 -11.64 -14.93 3.13
CA ARG A 266 -10.49 -15.40 3.89
C ARG A 266 -10.85 -15.52 5.35
N LYS A 267 -10.17 -16.45 6.04
CA LYS A 267 -10.28 -16.56 7.49
C LYS A 267 -9.98 -15.19 8.13
N PRO A 268 -10.84 -14.69 9.03
CA PRO A 268 -10.57 -13.45 9.74
C PRO A 268 -9.21 -13.49 10.44
N PRO A 269 -8.49 -12.35 10.51
CA PRO A 269 -7.28 -12.25 11.28
C PRO A 269 -7.50 -12.66 12.74
N PRO A 270 -6.52 -13.33 13.36
CA PRO A 270 -6.58 -13.65 14.78
C PRO A 270 -6.47 -12.37 15.63
N ILE A 271 -6.98 -12.42 16.86
CA ILE A 271 -7.04 -11.26 17.77
C ILE A 271 -5.67 -10.65 18.12
N ASP A 272 -4.59 -11.42 18.01
CA ASP A 272 -3.20 -11.00 18.18
C ASP A 272 -2.53 -10.57 16.86
N GLY A 273 -3.23 -10.72 15.73
CA GLY A 273 -2.71 -10.45 14.40
C GLY A 273 -2.42 -8.97 14.16
N ALA A 274 -1.40 -8.72 13.33
CA ALA A 274 -1.01 -7.37 12.93
C ALA A 274 -2.13 -6.61 12.18
N ALA A 275 -3.10 -7.30 11.58
CA ALA A 275 -4.22 -6.68 10.86
C ALA A 275 -5.13 -5.80 11.75
N HIS A 276 -5.13 -6.01 13.08
CA HIS A 276 -5.83 -5.12 14.00
C HIS A 276 -5.07 -3.83 14.28
N ARG A 277 -3.77 -3.82 14.00
CA ARG A 277 -2.85 -2.69 14.17
C ARG A 277 -2.53 -1.99 12.85
N VAL A 278 -2.66 -2.69 11.71
CA VAL A 278 -2.37 -2.17 10.37
C VAL A 278 -3.62 -2.29 9.51
N ARG A 279 -4.32 -1.18 9.31
CA ARG A 279 -5.59 -1.16 8.55
C ARG A 279 -5.95 0.24 8.04
N LEU A 280 -6.81 0.25 7.03
CA LEU A 280 -7.50 1.45 6.58
C LEU A 280 -8.83 1.59 7.31
N VAL A 281 -9.16 2.82 7.69
CA VAL A 281 -10.41 3.19 8.36
C VAL A 281 -11.01 4.38 7.63
N TRP A 282 -12.30 4.32 7.35
CA TRP A 282 -12.99 5.30 6.54
C TRP A 282 -14.50 5.16 6.72
N SER A 283 -15.24 6.17 6.25
CA SER A 283 -16.70 6.11 6.11
C SER A 283 -17.09 6.61 4.72
N PRO A 284 -18.12 6.04 4.08
CA PRO A 284 -18.64 6.59 2.83
C PRO A 284 -19.28 7.96 3.10
N ASP A 285 -19.18 8.87 2.13
CA ASP A 285 -19.97 10.10 2.14
C ASP A 285 -21.44 9.79 1.80
N THR A 286 -22.34 10.25 2.66
CA THR A 286 -23.79 10.02 2.57
C THR A 286 -24.55 11.27 2.14
N SER A 287 -23.86 12.38 1.86
CA SER A 287 -24.44 13.71 1.56
C SER A 287 -25.17 13.82 0.21
N GLY A 288 -25.22 12.75 -0.60
CA GLY A 288 -26.09 12.64 -1.78
C GLY A 288 -25.43 12.93 -3.14
N GLY A 289 -24.10 13.11 -3.18
CA GLY A 289 -23.31 13.24 -4.41
C GLY A 289 -22.83 11.91 -5.00
N ASN A 290 -21.77 11.99 -5.82
CA ASN A 290 -20.98 10.83 -6.24
C ASN A 290 -20.40 10.12 -5.01
N LEU A 291 -20.29 8.80 -5.05
CA LEU A 291 -19.70 8.05 -3.95
C LEU A 291 -18.25 8.49 -3.70
N GLY A 292 -17.97 8.88 -2.47
CA GLY A 292 -16.65 9.24 -1.97
C GLY A 292 -16.50 8.84 -0.50
N LEU A 293 -15.42 9.27 0.14
CA LEU A 293 -15.23 9.11 1.58
C LEU A 293 -15.65 10.39 2.31
N ALA A 294 -16.24 10.22 3.49
CA ALA A 294 -16.62 11.32 4.36
C ALA A 294 -15.40 12.21 4.65
N HIS A 295 -15.61 13.53 4.53
CA HIS A 295 -14.58 14.57 4.69
C HIS A 295 -13.37 14.43 3.76
N ASP A 296 -13.44 13.62 2.70
CA ASP A 296 -12.28 13.26 1.87
C ASP A 296 -11.11 12.71 2.72
N ARG A 297 -11.44 11.86 3.72
CA ARG A 297 -10.46 11.27 4.63
C ARG A 297 -10.37 9.76 4.50
N LEU A 298 -9.14 9.28 4.33
CA LEU A 298 -8.76 7.88 4.48
C LEU A 298 -7.75 7.79 5.63
N TYR A 299 -8.10 7.11 6.72
CA TYR A 299 -7.20 6.94 7.85
C TYR A 299 -6.37 5.67 7.69
N LEU A 300 -5.06 5.78 7.83
CA LEU A 300 -4.16 4.63 8.00
C LEU A 300 -3.83 4.50 9.49
N VAL A 301 -4.27 3.40 10.09
CA VAL A 301 -3.78 2.98 11.41
C VAL A 301 -2.59 2.06 11.18
N TYR A 302 -1.44 2.39 11.76
CA TYR A 302 -0.22 1.59 11.73
C TYR A 302 0.36 1.51 13.15
N TYR A 303 0.00 0.44 13.86
CA TYR A 303 0.25 0.23 15.29
C TYR A 303 -0.25 1.41 16.11
N ARG A 304 0.66 2.18 16.71
CA ARG A 304 0.33 3.35 17.52
C ARG A 304 0.27 4.66 16.72
N VAL A 305 0.46 4.63 15.40
CA VAL A 305 0.40 5.84 14.57
C VAL A 305 -0.89 5.85 13.76
N VAL A 306 -1.56 7.00 13.74
CA VAL A 306 -2.74 7.25 12.90
C VAL A 306 -2.39 8.37 11.93
N PHE A 307 -2.48 8.09 10.63
CA PHE A 307 -2.34 9.10 9.59
C PHE A 307 -3.71 9.40 8.98
N ALA A 308 -4.04 10.67 8.80
CA ALA A 308 -5.19 11.09 8.01
C ALA A 308 -4.74 11.52 6.63
N LEU A 309 -5.06 10.69 5.64
CA LEU A 309 -4.67 10.88 4.26
C LEU A 309 -5.82 11.49 3.46
N GLU A 310 -5.48 12.19 2.38
CA GLU A 310 -6.45 12.54 1.34
C GLU A 310 -7.04 11.24 0.76
N ALA A 311 -8.34 11.22 0.43
CA ALA A 311 -8.96 10.00 -0.09
C ALA A 311 -8.55 9.72 -1.56
N ASN A 312 -8.45 10.79 -2.36
CA ASN A 312 -8.18 10.73 -3.80
C ASN A 312 -6.78 11.22 -4.23
N GLY A 313 -6.01 11.83 -3.33
CA GLY A 313 -4.67 12.38 -3.62
C GLY A 313 -3.53 11.49 -3.13
N SER A 314 -2.33 12.06 -2.99
CA SER A 314 -1.20 11.45 -2.27
C SER A 314 -0.88 12.17 -0.96
N GLY A 315 -1.61 13.27 -0.67
CA GLY A 315 -1.34 14.13 0.47
C GLY A 315 -1.76 13.55 1.81
N ILE A 316 -1.23 14.20 2.86
CA ILE A 316 -1.54 13.94 4.26
C ILE A 316 -2.07 15.23 4.91
N HIS A 317 -3.08 15.08 5.76
CA HIS A 317 -3.64 16.19 6.56
C HIS A 317 -2.98 16.31 7.93
N TRP A 318 -2.82 15.18 8.64
CA TRP A 318 -2.22 15.13 9.97
C TRP A 318 -1.72 13.71 10.28
N ALA A 319 -0.81 13.62 11.25
CA ALA A 319 -0.34 12.38 11.83
C ALA A 319 -0.41 12.45 13.36
N GLN A 320 -0.84 11.38 14.01
CA GLN A 320 -0.94 11.31 15.47
C GLN A 320 -0.21 10.07 15.97
N VAL A 321 0.73 10.26 16.90
CA VAL A 321 1.30 9.18 17.69
C VAL A 321 0.44 8.97 18.93
N MET A 322 0.03 7.73 19.16
CA MET A 322 -0.71 7.29 20.34
C MET A 322 0.26 6.71 21.37
N ASP A 323 -0.16 6.72 22.65
CA ASP A 323 0.63 6.16 23.75
C ASP A 323 0.90 4.66 23.55
N LYS A 324 -0.05 3.95 22.94
CA LYS A 324 -0.12 2.50 22.81
C LYS A 324 -0.64 2.06 21.44
N ASP A 325 -0.41 0.80 21.09
CA ASP A 325 -0.87 0.24 19.82
C ASP A 325 -2.41 0.33 19.71
N VAL A 326 -2.91 0.82 18.57
CA VAL A 326 -4.34 0.87 18.28
C VAL A 326 -4.82 -0.53 17.90
N VAL A 327 -5.85 -1.01 18.59
CA VAL A 327 -6.44 -2.35 18.42
C VAL A 327 -7.92 -2.33 18.01
N GLY A 328 -8.60 -1.20 18.16
CA GLY A 328 -9.94 -0.92 17.61
C GLY A 328 -9.96 0.43 16.90
N ALA A 329 -10.71 0.55 15.80
CA ALA A 329 -10.88 1.83 15.12
C ALA A 329 -12.15 1.85 14.26
N GLU A 330 -12.83 3.00 14.22
CA GLU A 330 -14.00 3.26 13.39
C GLU A 330 -14.05 4.75 13.03
N SER A 331 -14.40 5.06 11.79
CA SER A 331 -14.60 6.44 11.37
C SER A 331 -16.00 6.92 11.81
N THR A 332 -16.11 8.18 12.21
CA THR A 332 -17.30 8.84 12.74
C THR A 332 -17.57 10.12 11.95
N ASP A 333 -18.70 10.79 12.22
CA ASP A 333 -19.01 12.11 11.67
C ASP A 333 -17.99 13.21 12.04
N LYS A 334 -17.24 13.04 13.13
CA LYS A 334 -16.26 14.03 13.64
C LYS A 334 -14.80 13.64 13.41
N GLY A 335 -14.52 12.46 12.87
CA GLY A 335 -13.16 11.98 12.60
C GLY A 335 -13.01 10.49 12.86
N ILE A 336 -11.98 10.07 13.59
CA ILE A 336 -11.71 8.65 13.86
C ILE A 336 -11.73 8.37 15.35
N LEU A 337 -12.55 7.40 15.76
CA LEU A 337 -12.51 6.84 17.11
C LEU A 337 -11.56 5.65 17.11
N VAL A 338 -10.51 5.72 17.92
CA VAL A 338 -9.55 4.64 18.12
C VAL A 338 -9.61 4.10 19.54
N THR A 339 -9.29 2.82 19.70
CA THR A 339 -9.13 2.14 20.99
C THR A 339 -7.76 1.51 21.04
N ASP A 340 -6.97 1.83 22.05
CA ASP A 340 -5.64 1.26 22.23
C ASP A 340 -5.65 -0.01 23.10
N GLU A 341 -4.50 -0.69 23.15
CA GLU A 341 -4.35 -1.96 23.89
C GLU A 341 -4.42 -1.83 25.41
N GLU A 342 -4.30 -0.63 25.97
CA GLU A 342 -4.52 -0.39 27.41
C GLU A 342 -5.99 -0.06 27.70
N GLY A 343 -6.84 0.06 26.67
CA GLY A 343 -8.26 0.31 26.80
C GLY A 343 -8.62 1.79 26.81
N LYS A 344 -7.78 2.68 26.31
CA LYS A 344 -8.14 4.09 26.12
C LYS A 344 -8.81 4.26 24.75
N ALA A 345 -10.06 4.68 24.77
CA ALA A 345 -10.80 5.10 23.58
C ALA A 345 -10.60 6.60 23.36
N THR A 346 -10.22 7.02 22.15
CA THR A 346 -9.90 8.42 21.82
C THR A 346 -10.50 8.80 20.47
N LEU A 347 -11.25 9.90 20.42
CA LEU A 347 -11.77 10.48 19.19
C LEU A 347 -10.81 11.57 18.71
N LEU A 348 -10.22 11.37 17.54
CA LEU A 348 -9.36 12.33 16.86
C LEU A 348 -10.18 13.08 15.79
N GLY A 349 -10.06 14.40 15.77
CA GLY A 349 -10.76 15.28 14.83
C GLY A 349 -10.33 15.06 13.38
N TRP A 350 -11.25 15.14 12.43
CA TRP A 350 -10.94 14.92 11.02
C TRP A 350 -10.07 16.03 10.41
N GLN A 351 -10.14 17.27 10.94
CA GLN A 351 -9.40 18.43 10.42
C GLN A 351 -7.91 18.38 10.74
N ASP A 352 -7.56 18.19 12.01
CA ASP A 352 -6.21 18.44 12.55
C ASP A 352 -5.69 17.29 13.45
N GLY A 353 -6.48 16.24 13.63
CA GLY A 353 -6.13 15.12 14.51
C GLY A 353 -6.22 15.45 15.99
N ALA A 354 -6.77 16.60 16.38
CA ALA A 354 -6.89 16.96 17.78
C ALA A 354 -7.77 15.98 18.56
N VAL A 355 -7.44 15.73 19.81
CA VAL A 355 -8.25 14.91 20.70
C VAL A 355 -9.54 15.67 21.06
N LEU A 356 -10.67 15.21 20.52
CA LEU A 356 -11.99 15.78 20.78
C LEU A 356 -12.69 15.13 21.98
N TRP A 357 -12.31 13.89 22.28
CA TRP A 357 -12.88 13.11 23.36
C TRP A 357 -11.96 11.94 23.70
N SER A 358 -11.90 11.57 24.98
CA SER A 358 -11.20 10.35 25.42
C SER A 358 -11.91 9.72 26.61
N ARG A 359 -11.77 8.40 26.74
CA ARG A 359 -12.32 7.62 27.85
C ARG A 359 -11.49 6.37 28.07
N ASP A 360 -11.24 6.08 29.33
CA ASP A 360 -10.68 4.79 29.76
C ASP A 360 -11.83 3.78 29.89
N LEU A 361 -11.66 2.63 29.23
CA LEU A 361 -12.61 1.51 29.29
C LEU A 361 -12.42 0.67 30.56
N GLY A 362 -11.30 0.84 31.27
CA GLY A 362 -10.96 0.15 32.51
C GLY A 362 -10.31 -1.22 32.31
N HIS A 363 -9.99 -1.60 31.08
CA HIS A 363 -9.46 -2.93 30.77
C HIS A 363 -8.54 -2.94 29.54
N LYS A 364 -7.49 -3.78 29.58
CA LYS A 364 -6.56 -3.96 28.44
C LYS A 364 -7.19 -4.70 27.27
N VAL A 365 -7.18 -4.12 26.09
CA VAL A 365 -7.89 -4.67 24.92
C VAL A 365 -6.90 -5.36 23.97
N LYS A 366 -7.20 -6.58 23.53
CA LYS A 366 -6.38 -7.26 22.50
C LYS A 366 -6.84 -6.95 21.09
N ALA A 367 -8.15 -6.97 20.88
CA ALA A 367 -8.82 -6.57 19.66
C ALA A 367 -10.17 -5.96 20.03
N ALA A 368 -10.59 -4.95 19.27
CA ALA A 368 -11.88 -4.30 19.47
C ALA A 368 -12.56 -3.99 18.14
N THR A 369 -13.88 -4.12 18.15
CA THR A 369 -14.77 -3.57 17.13
C THR A 369 -15.52 -2.40 17.72
N VAL A 370 -15.47 -1.28 17.02
CA VAL A 370 -16.12 -0.04 17.40
C VAL A 370 -17.31 0.16 16.47
N SER A 371 -18.48 0.47 17.03
CA SER A 371 -19.65 0.86 16.25
C SER A 371 -20.13 2.18 16.80
N ALA A 372 -19.82 3.28 16.11
CA ALA A 372 -20.20 4.62 16.54
C ALA A 372 -20.33 5.53 15.32
N ASN A 373 -21.56 5.80 14.88
CA ASN A 373 -21.78 6.78 13.81
C ASN A 373 -21.68 8.21 14.36
N HIS A 374 -22.21 8.41 15.58
CA HIS A 374 -22.24 9.70 16.27
C HIS A 374 -21.78 9.54 17.71
N LEU A 375 -20.90 10.43 18.16
CA LEU A 375 -20.52 10.56 19.56
C LEU A 375 -20.91 11.95 20.08
N PRO A 376 -21.49 12.04 21.29
CA PRO A 376 -21.66 13.33 21.95
C PRO A 376 -20.28 13.98 22.11
N GLY A 377 -20.12 15.20 21.60
CA GLY A 377 -18.83 15.90 21.61
C GLY A 377 -18.44 16.31 23.03
N GLY A 378 -17.20 16.02 23.42
CA GLY A 378 -16.48 16.78 24.45
C GLY A 378 -15.76 17.98 23.83
N ALA A 379 -15.17 18.84 24.65
CA ALA A 379 -14.53 20.08 24.22
C ALA A 379 -13.57 19.85 23.05
N THR A 380 -13.66 20.69 22.03
CA THR A 380 -12.74 20.75 20.89
C THR A 380 -11.37 21.18 21.41
N GLY A 381 -10.47 20.23 21.63
CA GLY A 381 -9.05 20.56 21.62
C GLY A 381 -8.68 21.07 20.24
N THR A 382 -7.90 22.15 20.17
CA THR A 382 -7.20 22.56 18.95
C THR A 382 -5.77 22.09 19.07
N ARG A 383 -5.25 21.39 18.06
CA ARG A 383 -3.83 21.02 18.04
C ARG A 383 -2.98 22.23 17.64
N THR A 384 -1.91 22.50 18.39
CA THR A 384 -1.00 23.62 18.10
C THR A 384 0.20 23.21 17.25
N GLU A 385 0.53 21.92 17.21
CA GLU A 385 1.64 21.36 16.44
C GLU A 385 1.36 21.43 14.94
N THR A 386 2.36 21.86 14.17
CA THR A 386 2.28 21.90 12.71
C THR A 386 2.35 20.49 12.13
N LEU A 387 1.87 20.29 10.90
CA LEU A 387 2.03 18.99 10.21
C LEU A 387 3.50 18.55 10.12
N THR A 388 4.44 19.50 10.01
CA THR A 388 5.87 19.22 10.05
C THR A 388 6.26 18.57 11.37
N ASP A 389 5.89 19.19 12.51
CA ASP A 389 6.20 18.66 13.85
C ASP A 389 5.66 17.24 14.04
N GLN A 390 4.43 17.01 13.56
CA GLN A 390 3.76 15.70 13.63
C GLN A 390 4.53 14.62 12.84
N LEU A 391 5.00 14.94 11.65
CA LEU A 391 5.76 14.01 10.82
C LEU A 391 7.16 13.75 11.38
N VAL A 392 7.80 14.78 11.96
CA VAL A 392 9.09 14.64 12.66
C VAL A 392 8.94 13.73 13.88
N GLU A 393 7.87 13.89 14.66
CA GLU A 393 7.56 13.00 15.79
C GLU A 393 7.47 11.54 15.33
N VAL A 394 6.74 11.27 14.23
CA VAL A 394 6.64 9.92 13.67
C VAL A 394 7.98 9.41 13.16
N ALA A 395 8.75 10.21 12.41
CA ALA A 395 10.05 9.82 11.86
C ALA A 395 11.09 9.49 12.96
N GLY A 396 10.98 10.16 14.10
CA GLY A 396 11.84 9.99 15.28
C GLY A 396 11.51 8.78 16.18
N LEU A 397 10.43 8.04 15.91
CA LEU A 397 10.03 6.91 16.76
C LEU A 397 11.12 5.82 16.82
N LEU A 398 11.49 5.36 18.01
CA LEU A 398 12.53 4.34 18.19
C LEU A 398 12.03 2.89 18.06
N ASP A 399 10.72 2.68 17.92
CA ASP A 399 10.13 1.35 17.79
C ASP A 399 10.53 0.71 16.44
N THR A 400 11.18 -0.45 16.49
CA THR A 400 11.67 -1.18 15.30
C THR A 400 10.55 -1.71 14.41
N ARG A 401 9.34 -1.87 14.94
CA ARG A 401 8.15 -2.23 14.15
C ARG A 401 7.68 -1.06 13.27
N MET A 402 8.11 0.17 13.59
CA MET A 402 7.66 1.41 12.94
C MET A 402 8.53 1.85 11.76
N VAL A 403 9.54 1.07 11.35
CA VAL A 403 10.47 1.45 10.26
C VAL A 403 9.73 1.97 9.02
N SER A 404 8.74 1.23 8.53
CA SER A 404 7.99 1.64 7.33
C SER A 404 7.13 2.91 7.55
N ALA A 405 6.59 3.13 8.76
CA ALA A 405 5.87 4.36 9.07
C ALA A 405 6.81 5.57 9.17
N ARG A 406 8.03 5.36 9.69
CA ARG A 406 9.08 6.39 9.75
C ARG A 406 9.55 6.78 8.35
N GLU A 407 9.79 5.79 7.49
CA GLU A 407 10.15 6.02 6.08
C GLU A 407 9.06 6.77 5.31
N LEU A 408 7.79 6.42 5.56
CA LEU A 408 6.65 7.12 4.98
C LEU A 408 6.57 8.58 5.46
N ALA A 409 6.77 8.83 6.76
CA ALA A 409 6.81 10.18 7.31
C ALA A 409 7.94 11.03 6.73
N ILE A 410 9.14 10.46 6.56
CA ILE A 410 10.26 11.12 5.87
C ILE A 410 9.89 11.43 4.41
N GLY A 411 9.18 10.53 3.73
CA GLY A 411 8.64 10.77 2.39
C GLY A 411 7.81 12.05 2.34
N TRP A 412 6.82 12.19 3.22
CA TRP A 412 6.00 13.40 3.29
C TRP A 412 6.77 14.64 3.75
N LEU A 413 7.76 14.51 4.64
CA LEU A 413 8.65 15.64 4.98
C LEU A 413 9.40 16.14 3.74
N THR A 414 9.84 15.23 2.87
CA THR A 414 10.59 15.57 1.64
C THR A 414 9.75 16.41 0.67
N GLU A 415 8.44 16.18 0.63
CA GLU A 415 7.50 16.93 -0.21
C GLU A 415 7.24 18.37 0.29
N ARG A 416 7.68 18.71 1.50
CA ARG A 416 7.47 20.04 2.09
C ARG A 416 8.56 21.04 1.70
N SER A 417 8.17 22.26 1.39
CA SER A 417 9.07 23.37 1.04
C SER A 417 9.54 24.22 2.24
N ASP A 418 9.16 23.86 3.46
CA ASP A 418 9.55 24.59 4.67
C ASP A 418 11.06 24.42 4.94
N ALA A 419 11.77 25.51 5.23
CA ALA A 419 13.23 25.48 5.47
C ALA A 419 13.61 24.68 6.72
N GLU A 420 12.77 24.73 7.76
CA GLU A 420 12.98 24.02 9.03
C GLU A 420 13.06 22.49 8.86
N VAL A 421 12.37 21.93 7.86
CA VAL A 421 12.43 20.51 7.53
C VAL A 421 13.86 20.06 7.22
N THR A 422 14.69 20.94 6.65
CA THR A 422 16.08 20.63 6.37
C THR A 422 16.86 20.36 7.66
N GLY A 423 16.65 21.15 8.72
CA GLY A 423 17.21 20.90 10.05
C GLY A 423 16.77 19.56 10.64
N HIS A 424 15.48 19.23 10.54
CA HIS A 424 14.93 17.95 10.99
C HIS A 424 15.52 16.75 10.25
N LEU A 425 15.69 16.85 8.92
CA LEU A 425 16.29 15.79 8.10
C LEU A 425 17.77 15.58 8.42
N ILE A 426 18.51 16.64 8.76
CA ILE A 426 19.89 16.55 9.27
C ILE A 426 19.91 15.71 10.54
N GLY A 427 19.06 16.03 11.53
CA GLY A 427 18.98 15.27 12.78
C GLY A 427 18.61 13.79 12.57
N LEU A 428 17.66 13.51 11.65
CA LEU A 428 17.26 12.13 11.32
C LEU A 428 18.35 11.35 10.57
N CYS A 429 19.12 12.01 9.71
CA CYS A 429 20.26 11.42 9.01
C CYS A 429 21.45 11.17 9.96
N GLU A 430 21.59 11.98 11.02
CA GLU A 430 22.64 11.82 12.05
C GLU A 430 22.31 10.75 13.09
N ASP A 431 21.03 10.41 13.31
CA ASP A 431 20.64 9.49 14.37
C ASP A 431 21.15 8.07 14.12
N GLN A 432 22.26 7.72 14.78
CA GLN A 432 22.87 6.40 14.70
C GLN A 432 22.01 5.30 15.33
N ARG A 433 21.03 5.65 16.18
CA ARG A 433 20.08 4.70 16.75
C ARG A 433 18.97 4.34 15.76
N ALA A 434 18.79 5.14 14.70
CA ALA A 434 17.83 4.84 13.67
C ALA A 434 18.26 3.63 12.82
N PRO A 435 17.33 2.74 12.43
CA PRO A 435 17.59 1.68 11.47
C PRO A 435 18.19 2.22 10.18
N ASN A 436 19.09 1.47 9.56
CA ASN A 436 19.86 1.91 8.39
C ASN A 436 18.97 2.41 7.24
N SER A 437 17.81 1.79 7.01
CA SER A 437 16.89 2.17 5.95
C SER A 437 16.22 3.53 6.20
N VAL A 438 15.83 3.82 7.45
CA VAL A 438 15.29 5.12 7.87
C VAL A 438 16.36 6.21 7.71
N ARG A 439 17.57 5.96 8.21
CA ARG A 439 18.69 6.90 8.09
C ARG A 439 19.02 7.17 6.63
N ALA A 440 19.16 6.13 5.82
CA ALA A 440 19.42 6.27 4.38
C ALA A 440 18.33 7.09 3.68
N LYS A 441 17.04 6.84 3.99
CA LYS A 441 15.92 7.62 3.45
C LYS A 441 16.00 9.09 3.84
N ALA A 442 16.32 9.41 5.10
CA ALA A 442 16.51 10.78 5.57
C ALA A 442 17.71 11.47 4.89
N CYS A 443 18.83 10.77 4.76
CA CYS A 443 20.02 11.29 4.09
C CYS A 443 19.78 11.54 2.58
N SER A 444 19.10 10.64 1.89
CA SER A 444 18.70 10.87 0.49
C SER A 444 17.71 12.03 0.36
N ALA A 445 16.75 12.15 1.27
CA ALA A 445 15.83 13.28 1.29
C ALA A 445 16.57 14.61 1.52
N LEU A 446 17.55 14.63 2.43
CA LEU A 446 18.41 15.78 2.70
C LEU A 446 19.23 16.19 1.47
N ALA A 447 19.84 15.24 0.78
CA ALA A 447 20.63 15.49 -0.43
C ALA A 447 19.81 16.18 -1.55
N GLU A 448 18.50 15.92 -1.60
CA GLU A 448 17.60 16.48 -2.60
C GLU A 448 16.98 17.83 -2.19
N ARG A 449 17.35 18.40 -1.04
CA ARG A 449 16.81 19.69 -0.58
C ARG A 449 17.32 20.85 -1.42
N ASP A 450 16.43 21.82 -1.69
CA ASP A 450 16.69 23.06 -2.44
C ASP A 450 16.44 24.33 -1.60
N ASN A 451 16.21 24.17 -0.30
CA ASN A 451 15.83 25.17 0.70
C ASN A 451 16.42 24.83 2.10
N GLY A 452 16.46 25.82 3.00
CA GLY A 452 17.07 25.65 4.32
C GLY A 452 18.60 25.73 4.30
N ALA A 453 19.14 26.60 3.43
CA ALA A 453 20.58 26.76 3.28
C ALA A 453 21.32 27.15 4.56
N GLU A 454 20.69 27.94 5.44
CA GLU A 454 21.30 28.30 6.73
C GLU A 454 21.57 27.07 7.60
N GLU A 455 20.63 26.12 7.66
CA GLU A 455 20.79 24.86 8.39
C GLU A 455 21.89 23.99 7.77
N VAL A 456 21.94 23.89 6.44
CA VAL A 456 22.99 23.14 5.73
C VAL A 456 24.36 23.74 5.99
N MET A 457 24.49 25.06 5.86
CA MET A 457 25.74 25.77 6.08
C MET A 457 26.20 25.64 7.52
N PHE A 458 25.31 25.83 8.49
CA PHE A 458 25.60 25.65 9.90
C PHE A 458 26.06 24.21 10.19
N ALA A 459 25.35 23.21 9.65
CA ALA A 459 25.72 21.82 9.83
C ALA A 459 27.10 21.48 9.25
N LEU A 460 27.45 22.03 8.08
CA LEU A 460 28.78 21.84 7.46
C LEU A 460 29.93 22.46 8.27
N THR A 461 29.69 23.41 9.17
CA THR A 461 30.75 23.94 10.06
C THR A 461 31.15 22.97 11.18
N ARG A 462 30.36 21.92 11.43
CA ARG A 462 30.64 20.96 12.51
C ARG A 462 31.64 19.90 12.02
N HIS A 463 32.62 19.61 12.86
CA HIS A 463 33.59 18.52 12.66
C HIS A 463 33.45 17.48 13.78
N ALA A 464 33.85 16.24 13.48
CA ALA A 464 33.99 15.22 14.51
C ALA A 464 35.13 15.60 15.45
N SER A 465 34.89 15.53 16.75
CA SER A 465 35.91 15.72 17.78
C SER A 465 35.69 14.68 18.86
N PHE A 466 36.66 13.76 19.00
CA PHE A 466 36.63 12.78 20.07
C PHE A 466 36.67 13.43 21.46
N LEU A 467 37.41 14.53 21.60
CA LEU A 467 37.54 15.25 22.88
C LEU A 467 36.26 15.98 23.27
N ASP A 468 35.53 16.51 22.29
CA ASP A 468 34.28 17.23 22.52
C ASP A 468 33.04 16.33 22.44
N GLY A 469 33.24 15.04 22.12
CA GLY A 469 32.15 14.06 21.96
C GLY A 469 31.25 14.33 20.76
N THR A 470 31.73 15.07 19.75
CA THR A 470 30.96 15.39 18.54
C THR A 470 31.22 14.38 17.44
N THR A 471 30.16 14.01 16.72
CA THR A 471 30.24 13.16 15.53
C THR A 471 30.27 14.01 14.26
N ALA A 472 30.87 13.49 13.20
CA ALA A 472 30.82 14.14 11.89
C ALA A 472 29.36 14.29 11.43
N PRO A 473 28.98 15.44 10.86
CA PRO A 473 27.67 15.60 10.23
C PRO A 473 27.61 14.74 8.95
N PRO A 474 26.43 14.57 8.32
CA PRO A 474 26.29 13.80 7.08
C PRO A 474 26.79 14.65 5.90
N VAL A 475 28.11 14.75 5.79
CA VAL A 475 28.80 15.67 4.88
C VAL A 475 28.38 15.45 3.43
N GLY A 476 28.24 14.20 3.01
CA GLY A 476 27.85 13.84 1.64
C GLY A 476 26.50 14.44 1.24
N PRO A 477 25.40 14.06 1.94
CA PRO A 477 24.09 14.68 1.75
C PRO A 477 24.07 16.20 1.87
N LEU A 478 24.74 16.76 2.87
CA LEU A 478 24.83 18.22 3.05
C LEU A 478 25.48 18.92 1.86
N SER A 479 26.54 18.31 1.30
CA SER A 479 27.27 18.88 0.18
C SER A 479 26.43 18.88 -1.10
N LEU A 480 25.71 17.79 -1.37
CA LEU A 480 24.77 17.73 -2.50
C LEU A 480 23.63 18.76 -2.36
N ALA A 481 23.08 18.90 -1.16
CA ALA A 481 22.05 19.89 -0.86
C ALA A 481 22.56 21.32 -1.07
N ALA A 482 23.77 21.64 -0.60
CA ALA A 482 24.38 22.96 -0.78
C ALA A 482 24.60 23.31 -2.27
N VAL A 483 25.03 22.33 -3.08
CA VAL A 483 25.15 22.50 -4.55
C VAL A 483 23.79 22.75 -5.18
N LYS A 484 22.77 21.96 -4.81
CA LYS A 484 21.40 22.12 -5.33
C LYS A 484 20.80 23.48 -4.98
N MET A 485 21.12 24.01 -3.79
CA MET A 485 20.77 25.36 -3.35
C MET A 485 21.61 26.48 -3.97
N GLY A 486 22.60 26.14 -4.81
CA GLY A 486 23.50 27.11 -5.44
C GLY A 486 24.43 27.85 -4.48
N LYS A 487 24.78 27.23 -3.33
CA LYS A 487 25.58 27.86 -2.26
C LYS A 487 27.07 27.66 -2.49
N ALA A 488 27.65 28.52 -3.32
CA ALA A 488 29.09 28.54 -3.55
C ALA A 488 29.91 28.85 -2.28
N GLU A 489 29.30 29.50 -1.28
CA GLU A 489 29.92 29.76 0.03
C GLU A 489 30.20 28.47 0.82
N ALA A 490 29.58 27.34 0.47
CA ALA A 490 29.85 26.04 1.07
C ALA A 490 31.21 25.45 0.67
N LEU A 491 31.79 25.91 -0.44
CA LEU A 491 33.04 25.40 -0.99
C LEU A 491 34.19 25.28 0.04
N PRO A 492 34.55 26.33 0.81
CA PRO A 492 35.61 26.20 1.82
C PRO A 492 35.31 25.12 2.86
N LEU A 493 34.08 25.02 3.34
CA LEU A 493 33.68 24.01 4.34
C LEU A 493 33.78 22.58 3.76
N MET A 494 33.38 22.39 2.50
CA MET A 494 33.51 21.09 1.81
C MET A 494 34.99 20.68 1.65
N LEU A 495 35.87 21.64 1.36
CA LEU A 495 37.31 21.38 1.25
C LEU A 495 37.93 21.05 2.61
N GLU A 496 37.47 21.69 3.69
CA GLU A 496 37.87 21.35 5.06
C GLU A 496 37.49 19.91 5.40
N HIS A 497 36.28 19.46 5.05
CA HIS A 497 35.86 18.07 5.22
C HIS A 497 36.64 17.08 4.35
N LEU A 498 36.98 17.44 3.11
CA LEU A 498 37.78 16.58 2.23
C LEU A 498 39.19 16.33 2.83
N ALA A 499 39.74 17.33 3.52
CA ALA A 499 41.04 17.25 4.16
C ALA A 499 40.98 16.62 5.58
N ASP A 500 39.79 16.44 6.16
CA ASP A 500 39.61 15.90 7.51
C ASP A 500 39.58 14.36 7.48
N PRO A 501 40.56 13.67 8.10
CA PRO A 501 40.59 12.21 8.15
C PRO A 501 39.43 11.60 8.96
N HIS A 502 38.68 12.40 9.73
CA HIS A 502 37.49 11.94 10.45
C HIS A 502 36.20 12.04 9.63
N THR A 503 36.26 12.58 8.40
CA THR A 503 35.11 12.54 7.49
C THR A 503 34.78 11.09 7.16
N PRO A 504 33.54 10.63 7.39
CA PRO A 504 33.17 9.25 7.12
C PRO A 504 33.39 8.88 5.65
N GLU A 505 34.10 7.78 5.39
CA GLU A 505 34.45 7.35 4.02
C GLU A 505 33.21 7.20 3.11
N ARG A 506 32.08 6.74 3.67
CA ARG A 506 30.78 6.63 2.97
C ARG A 506 30.25 7.94 2.41
N ASP A 507 30.67 9.08 2.96
CA ASP A 507 30.21 10.41 2.56
C ASP A 507 31.13 11.05 1.51
N LEU A 508 32.36 10.55 1.36
CA LEU A 508 33.35 11.06 0.41
C LEU A 508 32.88 11.03 -1.06
N PRO A 509 32.18 9.99 -1.57
CA PRO A 509 31.76 9.98 -2.98
C PRO A 509 30.81 11.14 -3.30
N ALA A 510 29.86 11.41 -2.40
CA ALA A 510 28.90 12.50 -2.54
C ALA A 510 29.57 13.87 -2.38
N LEU A 511 30.49 14.01 -1.42
CA LEU A 511 31.30 15.22 -1.24
C LEU A 511 32.11 15.57 -2.49
N VAL A 512 32.85 14.60 -3.05
CA VAL A 512 33.64 14.79 -4.27
C VAL A 512 32.75 15.10 -5.47
N THR A 513 31.59 14.43 -5.59
CA THR A 513 30.60 14.73 -6.63
C THR A 513 30.10 16.17 -6.53
N ALA A 514 29.81 16.65 -5.31
CA ALA A 514 29.39 18.02 -5.06
C ALA A 514 30.50 19.04 -5.45
N LEU A 515 31.74 18.79 -5.04
CA LEU A 515 32.90 19.62 -5.39
C LEU A 515 33.13 19.71 -6.90
N GLY A 516 33.01 18.58 -7.61
CA GLY A 516 33.07 18.54 -9.07
C GLY A 516 31.95 19.35 -9.73
N SER A 517 30.73 19.25 -9.19
CA SER A 517 29.54 19.95 -9.71
C SER A 517 29.59 21.47 -9.54
N LEU A 518 30.28 21.98 -8.51
CA LEU A 518 30.52 23.42 -8.37
C LEU A 518 31.40 23.99 -9.50
N GLY A 519 32.19 23.16 -10.18
CA GLY A 519 32.97 23.54 -11.36
C GLY A 519 34.08 24.57 -11.10
N SER A 520 34.40 24.85 -9.84
CA SER A 520 35.37 25.87 -9.45
C SER A 520 36.80 25.38 -9.63
N ARG A 521 37.66 26.14 -10.29
CA ARG A 521 39.09 25.79 -10.38
C ARG A 521 39.80 25.71 -9.03
N LYS A 522 39.22 26.29 -7.98
CA LYS A 522 39.77 26.21 -6.62
C LYS A 522 39.71 24.80 -6.02
N VAL A 523 38.91 23.88 -6.58
CA VAL A 523 38.86 22.48 -6.09
C VAL A 523 39.98 21.61 -6.65
N ILE A 524 40.67 22.04 -7.72
CA ILE A 524 41.60 21.16 -8.46
C ILE A 524 42.76 20.71 -7.56
N GLU A 525 43.48 21.66 -6.95
CA GLU A 525 44.65 21.35 -6.13
C GLU A 525 44.27 20.47 -4.91
N PRO A 526 43.22 20.79 -4.12
CA PRO A 526 42.76 19.90 -3.05
C PRO A 526 42.36 18.49 -3.52
N LEU A 527 41.72 18.35 -4.69
CA LEU A 527 41.36 17.03 -5.24
C LEU A 527 42.61 16.27 -5.73
N GLU A 528 43.59 16.95 -6.33
CA GLU A 528 44.86 16.33 -6.68
C GLU A 528 45.59 15.84 -5.43
N ASP A 529 45.65 16.65 -4.37
CA ASP A 529 46.28 16.28 -3.11
C ASP A 529 45.58 15.09 -2.44
N PHE A 530 44.25 15.10 -2.40
CA PHE A 530 43.44 13.98 -1.92
C PHE A 530 43.75 12.69 -2.70
N VAL A 531 43.77 12.75 -4.03
CA VAL A 531 44.09 11.58 -4.86
C VAL A 531 45.54 11.13 -4.61
N ARG A 532 46.51 12.03 -4.57
CA ARG A 532 47.92 11.67 -4.31
C ARG A 532 48.10 11.02 -2.95
N LEU A 533 47.41 11.51 -1.93
CA LEU A 533 47.50 10.96 -0.58
C LEU A 533 46.97 9.53 -0.50
N TYR A 534 45.85 9.25 -1.17
CA TYR A 534 45.08 8.02 -0.98
C TYR A 534 45.14 7.01 -2.14
N HIS A 535 45.71 7.34 -3.31
CA HIS A 535 45.67 6.48 -4.51
C HIS A 535 46.29 5.07 -4.35
N ALA A 536 47.12 4.85 -3.33
CA ALA A 536 47.77 3.57 -3.04
C ALA A 536 47.14 2.83 -1.84
N GLU A 537 46.15 3.43 -1.17
CA GLU A 537 45.53 2.89 0.04
C GLU A 537 44.36 1.94 -0.31
N ARG A 538 44.38 0.69 0.20
CA ARG A 538 43.40 -0.35 -0.14
C ARG A 538 42.46 -0.66 1.04
N TRP A 539 41.81 0.35 1.60
CA TRP A 539 41.04 0.18 2.85
C TRP A 539 39.53 -0.05 2.64
N ASP A 540 38.87 0.67 1.72
CA ASP A 540 37.41 0.62 1.56
C ASP A 540 36.93 0.97 0.13
N ASP A 541 35.79 0.40 -0.28
CA ASP A 541 35.18 0.61 -1.61
C ASP A 541 34.73 2.07 -1.84
N PHE A 542 34.25 2.76 -0.79
CA PHE A 542 33.82 4.15 -0.89
C PHE A 542 35.00 5.10 -1.12
N LEU A 543 36.15 4.85 -0.49
CA LEU A 543 37.36 5.63 -0.75
C LEU A 543 37.82 5.44 -2.20
N GLY A 544 37.91 4.19 -2.68
CA GLY A 544 38.23 3.89 -4.06
C GLY A 544 37.31 4.60 -5.07
N GLN A 545 35.99 4.53 -4.83
CA GLN A 545 35.00 5.24 -5.64
C GLN A 545 35.21 6.76 -5.62
N SER A 546 35.53 7.34 -4.46
CA SER A 546 35.77 8.77 -4.30
C SER A 546 36.99 9.24 -5.09
N LEU A 547 38.06 8.45 -5.13
CA LEU A 547 39.27 8.75 -5.90
C LEU A 547 39.00 8.74 -7.42
N VAL A 548 38.22 7.76 -7.89
CA VAL A 548 37.77 7.71 -9.29
C VAL A 548 36.91 8.93 -9.64
N LEU A 549 35.97 9.32 -8.76
CA LEU A 549 35.15 10.52 -8.93
C LEU A 549 36.00 11.80 -8.94
N ALA A 550 37.03 11.88 -8.11
CA ALA A 550 37.94 13.03 -8.05
C ALA A 550 38.73 13.17 -9.37
N ILE A 551 39.22 12.07 -9.93
CA ILE A 551 39.88 12.05 -11.24
C ILE A 551 38.94 12.58 -12.33
N HIS A 552 37.68 12.12 -12.35
CA HIS A 552 36.69 12.61 -13.30
C HIS A 552 36.40 14.10 -13.12
N ALA A 553 36.24 14.57 -11.88
CA ALA A 553 36.02 15.98 -11.57
C ALA A 553 37.20 16.86 -12.04
N ILE A 554 38.45 16.44 -11.75
CA ILE A 554 39.66 17.14 -12.21
C ILE A 554 39.69 17.20 -13.74
N ARG A 555 39.41 16.09 -14.42
CA ARG A 555 39.37 16.00 -15.89
C ARG A 555 38.37 17.00 -16.46
N ASP A 556 37.16 17.03 -15.90
CA ASP A 556 36.06 17.84 -16.42
C ASP A 556 36.29 19.34 -16.18
N ILE A 557 36.95 19.72 -15.09
CA ILE A 557 37.23 21.13 -14.74
C ILE A 557 38.51 21.65 -15.43
N GLN A 558 39.58 20.87 -15.43
CA GLN A 558 40.93 21.29 -15.85
C GLN A 558 41.25 20.90 -17.31
N GLY A 559 40.59 19.87 -17.85
CA GLY A 559 40.77 19.40 -19.22
C GLY A 559 42.21 18.95 -19.50
N GLU A 560 42.73 19.33 -20.66
CA GLU A 560 44.06 18.90 -21.14
C GLU A 560 45.21 19.29 -20.20
N LYS A 561 45.03 20.31 -19.34
CA LYS A 561 46.04 20.70 -18.35
C LYS A 561 46.26 19.64 -17.26
N ALA A 562 45.30 18.75 -17.03
CA ALA A 562 45.40 17.65 -16.06
C ALA A 562 46.16 16.43 -16.59
N ARG A 563 46.50 16.37 -17.88
CA ARG A 563 47.13 15.19 -18.50
C ARG A 563 48.37 14.68 -17.76
N PRO A 564 49.37 15.52 -17.39
CA PRO A 564 50.57 15.03 -16.72
C PRO A 564 50.26 14.36 -15.38
N PHE A 565 49.23 14.85 -14.68
CA PHE A 565 48.76 14.26 -13.44
C PHE A 565 48.17 12.86 -13.67
N PHE A 566 47.29 12.69 -14.66
CA PHE A 566 46.72 11.38 -14.98
C PHE A 566 47.76 10.37 -15.49
N GLU A 567 48.70 10.80 -16.32
CA GLU A 567 49.81 9.95 -16.80
C GLU A 567 50.67 9.45 -15.63
N SER A 568 50.91 10.30 -14.63
CA SER A 568 51.66 9.92 -13.43
C SER A 568 50.94 8.86 -12.60
N LEU A 569 49.63 9.00 -12.39
CA LEU A 569 48.81 8.04 -11.64
C LEU A 569 48.68 6.70 -12.38
N ALA A 570 48.46 6.74 -13.69
CA ALA A 570 48.35 5.56 -14.53
C ALA A 570 49.65 4.72 -14.54
N ALA A 571 50.80 5.38 -14.43
CA ALA A 571 52.10 4.74 -14.43
C ALA A 571 52.54 4.22 -13.04
N ASP A 572 51.81 4.54 -11.97
CA ASP A 572 52.21 4.16 -10.61
C ASP A 572 51.95 2.65 -10.37
N PRO A 573 52.98 1.82 -10.16
CA PRO A 573 52.79 0.38 -9.92
C PRO A 573 52.12 0.07 -8.57
N MET A 574 52.19 0.97 -7.60
CA MET A 574 51.62 0.83 -6.26
C MET A 574 50.18 1.34 -6.16
N GLY A 575 49.70 2.12 -7.14
CA GLY A 575 48.33 2.64 -7.19
C GLY A 575 47.27 1.53 -7.29
N MET A 576 46.08 1.83 -6.78
CA MET A 576 44.90 0.97 -6.92
C MET A 576 44.52 0.77 -8.39
N ASP A 577 44.06 -0.43 -8.75
CA ASP A 577 43.70 -0.76 -10.14
C ASP A 577 42.62 0.17 -10.69
N ASP A 578 41.56 0.45 -9.93
CA ASP A 578 40.47 1.33 -10.35
C ASP A 578 40.93 2.77 -10.58
N VAL A 579 41.84 3.27 -9.74
CA VAL A 579 42.42 4.62 -9.87
C VAL A 579 43.28 4.71 -11.12
N ARG A 580 44.13 3.72 -11.39
CA ARG A 580 44.95 3.65 -12.61
C ARG A 580 44.11 3.54 -13.86
N ASN A 581 43.07 2.71 -13.81
CA ASN A 581 42.14 2.54 -14.92
C ASN A 581 41.38 3.83 -15.22
N ALA A 582 40.90 4.54 -14.18
CA ALA A 582 40.23 5.84 -14.33
C ALA A 582 41.18 6.93 -14.87
N ALA A 583 42.43 6.95 -14.42
CA ALA A 583 43.45 7.86 -14.94
C ALA A 583 43.76 7.60 -16.42
N ASN A 584 44.00 6.33 -16.80
CA ASN A 584 44.18 5.92 -18.19
C ASN A 584 42.98 6.29 -19.07
N ALA A 585 41.76 6.01 -18.60
CA ALA A 585 40.54 6.38 -19.31
C ALA A 585 40.44 7.90 -19.52
N SER A 586 40.88 8.70 -18.53
CA SER A 586 40.88 10.16 -18.63
C SER A 586 41.90 10.68 -19.65
N VAL A 587 43.08 10.06 -19.75
CA VAL A 587 44.06 10.38 -20.82
C VAL A 587 43.49 10.10 -22.21
N ILE A 588 42.89 8.91 -22.39
CA ILE A 588 42.25 8.51 -23.66
C ILE A 588 41.13 9.49 -24.03
N PHE A 589 40.28 9.86 -23.07
CA PHE A 589 39.21 10.83 -23.28
C PHE A 589 39.75 12.18 -23.77
N LEU A 590 40.85 12.68 -23.18
CA LEU A 590 41.47 13.93 -23.59
C LEU A 590 42.06 13.86 -25.01
N ASP A 591 42.63 12.72 -25.41
CA ASP A 591 43.10 12.49 -26.78
C ASP A 591 41.96 12.54 -27.80
N GLU A 592 40.85 11.87 -27.50
CA GLU A 592 39.66 11.89 -28.35
C GLU A 592 39.06 13.30 -28.46
N ALA A 593 38.98 14.03 -27.34
CA ALA A 593 38.48 15.41 -27.33
C ALA A 593 39.37 16.34 -28.17
N LYS A 594 40.69 16.18 -28.10
CA LYS A 594 41.66 16.91 -28.91
C LYS A 594 41.53 16.57 -30.39
N ALA A 595 41.40 15.30 -30.74
CA ALA A 595 41.21 14.85 -32.12
C ALA A 595 39.91 15.43 -32.72
N LYS A 596 38.80 15.41 -31.96
CA LYS A 596 37.52 16.02 -32.36
C LYS A 596 37.66 17.54 -32.55
N ALA A 597 38.37 18.23 -31.65
CA ALA A 597 38.59 19.67 -31.77
C ALA A 597 39.44 20.04 -33.02
N VAL A 598 40.43 19.21 -33.36
CA VAL A 598 41.23 19.37 -34.60
C VAL A 598 40.38 19.13 -35.84
N ALA A 599 39.56 18.06 -35.86
CA ALA A 599 38.67 17.76 -36.96
C ALA A 599 37.62 18.87 -37.19
N ALA A 600 37.00 19.39 -36.11
CA ALA A 600 36.03 20.48 -36.19
C ALA A 600 36.66 21.78 -36.71
N LYS A 601 37.91 22.10 -36.31
CA LYS A 601 38.66 23.24 -36.87
C LYS A 601 38.96 23.06 -38.36
N ALA A 602 39.31 21.85 -38.78
CA ALA A 602 39.55 21.53 -40.19
C ALA A 602 38.27 21.62 -41.05
N GLU A 603 37.12 21.24 -40.50
CA GLU A 603 35.84 21.36 -41.20
C GLU A 603 35.35 22.82 -41.28
N LYS A 604 35.56 23.61 -40.22
CA LYS A 604 35.25 25.06 -40.23
C LYS A 604 36.12 25.82 -41.24
N ALA A 605 37.40 25.47 -41.34
CA ALA A 605 38.31 26.02 -42.35
C ALA A 605 37.93 25.65 -43.80
N LYS A 606 37.18 24.55 -44.00
CA LYS A 606 36.64 24.19 -45.32
C LYS A 606 35.37 24.97 -45.69
N LYS A 607 34.55 25.38 -44.71
CA LYS A 607 33.33 26.19 -44.94
C LYS A 607 33.62 27.68 -45.14
N GLU A 608 34.73 28.19 -44.60
CA GLU A 608 35.15 29.60 -44.76
C GLU A 608 35.83 29.89 -46.12
N ASN A 609 36.13 28.86 -46.91
CA ASN A 609 36.75 28.95 -48.24
C ASN A 609 35.78 28.68 -49.41
N GLN A 610 34.46 28.77 -49.18
CA GLN A 610 33.47 28.75 -50.26
C GLN A 610 33.03 30.19 -50.61
N PRO A 611 33.26 30.69 -51.83
CA PRO A 611 32.88 32.04 -52.21
C PRO A 611 31.35 32.18 -52.27
N THR A 612 30.85 33.24 -51.65
CA THR A 612 29.49 33.74 -51.81
C THR A 612 29.44 34.62 -53.04
N ASP A 613 28.75 34.17 -54.09
CA ASP A 613 28.29 35.02 -55.19
C ASP A 613 26.77 35.24 -55.02
N GLY A 614 26.37 36.51 -54.83
CA GLY A 614 25.00 36.96 -55.04
C GLY A 614 24.80 37.28 -56.53
N THR A 615 23.61 37.22 -57.14
CA THR A 615 22.48 38.12 -56.86
C THR A 615 21.30 37.82 -57.82
N THR A 616 20.07 38.11 -57.32
CA THR A 616 18.79 38.47 -58.00
C THR A 616 17.79 37.43 -58.56
N ALA A 617 16.54 37.63 -58.12
CA ALA A 617 15.24 37.02 -58.44
C ALA A 617 14.56 37.66 -59.70
N PRO A 618 13.22 37.57 -59.98
CA PRO A 618 12.12 36.68 -59.52
C PRO A 618 11.18 36.15 -60.65
N GLY A 619 10.23 35.26 -60.28
CA GLY A 619 8.98 34.91 -60.99
C GLY A 619 9.04 33.63 -61.83
N ASP A 620 8.00 32.80 -62.01
CA ASP A 620 6.60 32.73 -61.55
C ASP A 620 6.04 31.34 -62.00
N VAL A 621 4.94 30.90 -61.38
CA VAL A 621 3.96 29.85 -61.76
C VAL A 621 4.39 28.40 -62.04
N GLY A 622 3.68 27.45 -61.39
CA GLY A 622 3.01 26.37 -62.15
C GLY A 622 3.12 24.93 -61.64
N ALA A 623 2.07 24.52 -60.91
CA ALA A 623 1.24 23.33 -61.17
C ALA A 623 1.83 21.91 -61.11
N GLY A 624 1.14 21.09 -60.30
CA GLY A 624 0.81 19.68 -60.56
C GLY A 624 1.91 18.68 -60.21
N ASP A 625 1.63 17.44 -59.86
CA ASP A 625 0.40 16.71 -59.58
C ASP A 625 0.90 15.29 -59.22
N GLU A 626 0.11 14.52 -58.46
CA GLU A 626 0.09 13.05 -58.54
C GLU A 626 1.37 12.28 -58.06
N LYS A 627 1.33 11.09 -57.46
CA LYS A 627 0.33 10.05 -57.19
C LYS A 627 1.03 8.91 -56.44
N GLN A 628 0.24 8.18 -55.63
CA GLN A 628 0.20 6.71 -55.47
C GLN A 628 1.52 5.91 -55.21
N GLU A 629 1.54 4.82 -54.46
CA GLU A 629 0.46 4.00 -53.90
C GLU A 629 1.04 3.09 -52.82
N ASP A 630 0.09 2.61 -52.02
CA ASP A 630 0.16 1.54 -51.04
C ASP A 630 0.75 0.23 -51.56
N LYS A 631 1.32 -0.55 -50.62
CA LYS A 631 0.99 -1.98 -50.53
C LYS A 631 0.78 -2.45 -49.10
N GLU A 632 -0.50 -2.69 -48.84
CA GLU A 632 -1.12 -3.63 -47.91
C GLU A 632 -0.31 -4.91 -47.65
N GLY A 633 -0.34 -5.35 -46.38
CA GLY A 633 0.25 -6.60 -45.92
C GLY A 633 -0.29 -7.04 -44.56
N THR A 634 -1.55 -7.42 -44.54
CA THR A 634 -2.15 -8.49 -43.73
C THR A 634 -1.93 -8.48 -42.21
N ALA A 635 -2.99 -8.07 -41.50
CA ALA A 635 -3.16 -8.29 -40.06
C ALA A 635 -3.16 -9.78 -39.68
N PRO A 636 -2.46 -10.17 -38.60
CA PRO A 636 -2.81 -11.36 -37.85
C PRO A 636 -3.78 -11.03 -36.70
N ALA A 637 -4.68 -11.98 -36.49
CA ALA A 637 -5.77 -12.00 -35.51
C ALA A 637 -5.39 -11.48 -34.11
N ALA A 638 -6.35 -10.76 -33.51
CA ALA A 638 -6.39 -10.40 -32.11
C ALA A 638 -6.08 -11.63 -31.24
N THR A 639 -4.90 -11.61 -30.63
CA THR A 639 -4.50 -12.61 -29.65
C THR A 639 -4.97 -12.09 -28.30
N GLU A 640 -5.83 -12.85 -27.63
CA GLU A 640 -6.30 -12.58 -26.27
C GLU A 640 -5.15 -12.12 -25.37
N ALA A 641 -5.30 -10.95 -24.76
CA ALA A 641 -4.30 -10.34 -23.88
C ALA A 641 -4.09 -11.20 -22.62
N ARG A 642 -3.12 -12.11 -22.68
CA ARG A 642 -2.73 -12.98 -21.57
C ARG A 642 -1.86 -12.23 -20.59
N ARG A 643 -2.21 -12.29 -19.30
CA ARG A 643 -1.31 -11.93 -18.20
C ARG A 643 -0.02 -12.73 -18.34
N ILE A 644 1.14 -12.10 -18.13
CA ILE A 644 2.43 -12.79 -18.07
C ILE A 644 2.43 -13.68 -16.82
N ASP A 645 2.13 -14.96 -17.00
CA ASP A 645 2.26 -15.98 -15.97
C ASP A 645 3.70 -16.57 -15.97
N SER A 646 3.98 -17.49 -15.05
CA SER A 646 5.30 -18.13 -14.96
C SER A 646 5.66 -18.99 -16.19
N ALA A 647 4.70 -19.37 -17.03
CA ALA A 647 4.97 -20.10 -18.28
C ALA A 647 5.34 -19.13 -19.40
N SER A 648 4.61 -18.02 -19.54
CA SER A 648 4.93 -16.93 -20.47
C SER A 648 6.28 -16.28 -20.14
N LEU A 649 6.57 -16.03 -18.87
CA LEU A 649 7.87 -15.48 -18.45
C LEU A 649 9.04 -16.40 -18.83
N ARG A 650 8.87 -17.72 -18.68
CA ARG A 650 9.87 -18.70 -19.14
C ARG A 650 10.05 -18.68 -20.65
N ALA A 651 8.98 -18.50 -21.41
CA ALA A 651 9.07 -18.40 -22.86
C ALA A 651 9.81 -17.12 -23.31
N ILE A 652 9.56 -15.99 -22.66
CA ILE A 652 10.23 -14.70 -22.93
C ILE A 652 11.73 -14.80 -22.64
N LEU A 653 12.13 -15.41 -21.51
CA LEU A 653 13.53 -15.52 -21.10
C LEU A 653 14.30 -16.66 -21.79
N LYS A 654 13.62 -17.50 -22.58
CA LYS A 654 14.22 -18.65 -23.27
C LYS A 654 15.48 -18.30 -24.11
N PRO A 655 15.53 -17.17 -24.85
CA PRO A 655 16.71 -16.82 -25.66
C PRO A 655 17.97 -16.56 -24.83
N VAL A 656 17.82 -16.11 -23.59
CA VAL A 656 18.93 -15.77 -22.69
C VAL A 656 19.17 -16.81 -21.60
N GLN A 657 18.32 -17.84 -21.50
CA GLN A 657 18.34 -18.83 -20.42
C GLN A 657 19.71 -19.52 -20.27
N ALA A 658 20.35 -19.91 -21.37
CA ALA A 658 21.68 -20.55 -21.32
C ALA A 658 22.77 -19.61 -20.76
N LYS A 659 22.67 -18.31 -21.03
CA LYS A 659 23.62 -17.30 -20.51
C LYS A 659 23.36 -16.99 -19.04
N LEU A 660 22.09 -16.93 -18.65
CA LEU A 660 21.71 -16.80 -17.23
C LEU A 660 22.21 -18.00 -16.41
N GLN A 661 22.11 -19.22 -16.96
CA GLN A 661 22.65 -20.42 -16.34
C GLN A 661 24.17 -20.36 -16.20
N ALA A 662 24.88 -19.90 -17.23
CA ALA A 662 26.33 -19.74 -17.17
C ALA A 662 26.78 -18.76 -16.07
N CYS A 663 26.05 -17.66 -15.84
CA CYS A 663 26.34 -16.73 -14.74
C CYS A 663 26.25 -17.42 -13.37
N VAL A 664 25.19 -18.19 -13.14
CA VAL A 664 24.91 -18.92 -11.89
C VAL A 664 25.91 -20.04 -11.66
N ASP A 665 26.23 -20.81 -12.71
CA ASP A 665 27.20 -21.91 -12.64
C ASP A 665 28.63 -21.38 -12.40
N GLN A 666 29.00 -20.24 -12.99
CA GLN A 666 30.29 -19.58 -12.76
C GLN A 666 30.42 -19.05 -11.32
N ALA A 667 29.37 -18.45 -10.77
CA ALA A 667 29.35 -17.95 -9.40
C ALA A 667 29.15 -19.05 -8.35
N LYS A 668 28.71 -20.25 -8.76
CA LYS A 668 28.35 -21.38 -7.90
C LYS A 668 27.21 -21.08 -6.91
N GLU A 669 26.28 -20.18 -7.28
CA GLU A 669 25.19 -19.70 -6.44
C GLU A 669 23.86 -19.68 -7.21
N ASN A 670 22.72 -19.88 -6.52
CA ASN A 670 21.39 -19.68 -7.11
C ASN A 670 21.07 -18.19 -7.23
N ALA A 671 20.26 -17.80 -8.22
CA ALA A 671 19.86 -16.42 -8.44
C ALA A 671 18.35 -16.21 -8.41
N ARG A 672 17.92 -15.10 -7.81
CA ARG A 672 16.56 -14.55 -7.91
C ARG A 672 16.60 -13.23 -8.67
N ILE A 673 15.94 -13.19 -9.81
CA ILE A 673 15.79 -12.02 -10.66
C ILE A 673 14.42 -11.40 -10.40
N ILE A 674 14.39 -10.11 -10.12
CA ILE A 674 13.20 -9.28 -9.99
C ILE A 674 13.19 -8.30 -11.16
N ILE A 675 12.12 -8.30 -11.94
CA ILE A 675 11.96 -7.49 -13.14
C ILE A 675 10.77 -6.56 -12.91
N ILE A 676 10.96 -5.26 -13.10
CA ILE A 676 9.88 -4.28 -13.08
C ILE A 676 9.62 -3.83 -14.51
N LEU A 677 8.38 -4.01 -14.96
CA LEU A 677 7.90 -3.61 -16.27
C LEU A 677 6.96 -2.42 -16.13
N GLU A 678 7.06 -1.49 -17.08
CA GLU A 678 6.05 -0.45 -17.27
C GLU A 678 4.86 -0.98 -18.10
N GLY A 679 3.81 -0.17 -18.21
CA GLY A 679 2.56 -0.51 -18.91
C GLY A 679 2.77 -0.94 -20.37
N ASP A 680 3.71 -0.30 -21.05
CA ASP A 680 4.10 -0.57 -22.43
C ASP A 680 4.98 -1.82 -22.62
N GLY A 681 5.35 -2.50 -21.54
CA GLY A 681 6.23 -3.67 -21.57
C GLY A 681 7.72 -3.33 -21.52
N SER A 682 8.10 -2.05 -21.44
CA SER A 682 9.50 -1.67 -21.25
C SER A 682 9.99 -2.08 -19.85
N VAL A 683 11.25 -2.49 -19.75
CA VAL A 683 11.87 -2.88 -18.48
C VAL A 683 12.39 -1.64 -17.76
N SER A 684 11.73 -1.19 -16.69
CA SER A 684 12.22 -0.05 -15.91
C SER A 684 13.30 -0.41 -14.90
N LYS A 685 13.31 -1.64 -14.37
CA LYS A 685 14.34 -2.08 -13.44
C LYS A 685 14.54 -3.60 -13.46
N VAL A 686 15.80 -4.04 -13.39
CA VAL A 686 16.16 -5.43 -13.09
C VAL A 686 17.03 -5.46 -11.83
N SER A 687 16.67 -6.29 -10.86
CA SER A 687 17.44 -6.52 -9.64
C SER A 687 17.69 -8.01 -9.46
N VAL A 688 18.92 -8.39 -9.17
CA VAL A 688 19.39 -9.76 -9.07
C VAL A 688 19.97 -9.97 -7.68
N ALA A 689 19.52 -11.01 -6.99
CA ALA A 689 20.07 -11.45 -5.73
C ALA A 689 20.67 -12.86 -5.90
N PRO A 690 21.91 -13.11 -5.46
CA PRO A 690 22.85 -12.16 -4.81
C PRO A 690 23.44 -11.10 -5.75
N THR A 691 23.90 -9.97 -5.19
CA THR A 691 24.28 -8.75 -5.94
C THR A 691 25.51 -8.91 -6.84
N ASN A 692 26.42 -9.84 -6.51
CA ASN A 692 27.55 -10.25 -7.35
C ASN A 692 27.12 -10.74 -8.75
N LEU A 693 25.89 -11.26 -8.89
CA LEU A 693 25.33 -11.70 -10.18
C LEU A 693 24.65 -10.57 -10.98
N GLN A 694 24.48 -9.38 -10.40
CA GLN A 694 23.79 -8.24 -11.04
C GLN A 694 24.45 -7.84 -12.37
N ALA A 695 25.78 -7.69 -12.39
CA ALA A 695 26.51 -7.26 -13.57
C ALA A 695 26.43 -8.28 -14.73
N CYS A 696 26.29 -9.58 -14.41
CA CYS A 696 26.19 -10.65 -15.40
C CYS A 696 24.77 -10.81 -15.94
N MET A 697 23.78 -10.83 -15.05
CA MET A 697 22.41 -11.25 -15.40
C MET A 697 21.49 -10.10 -15.82
N ALA A 698 21.64 -8.90 -15.25
CA ALA A 698 20.73 -7.79 -15.53
C ALA A 698 20.75 -7.37 -17.02
N PRO A 699 21.92 -7.21 -17.69
CA PRO A 699 21.97 -6.85 -19.10
C PRO A 699 21.29 -7.87 -20.02
N LEU A 700 21.34 -9.15 -19.65
CA LEU A 700 20.71 -10.23 -20.42
C LEU A 700 19.19 -10.11 -20.39
N VAL A 701 18.62 -9.83 -19.22
CA VAL A 701 17.17 -9.70 -19.03
C VAL A 701 16.62 -8.43 -19.70
N THR A 702 17.36 -7.33 -19.67
CA THR A 702 16.96 -6.08 -20.35
C THR A 702 16.95 -6.18 -21.88
N THR A 703 17.59 -7.21 -22.46
CA THR A 703 17.54 -7.45 -23.92
C THR A 703 16.33 -8.28 -24.37
N CYS A 704 15.48 -8.72 -23.44
CA CYS A 704 14.27 -9.48 -23.78
C CYS A 704 13.08 -8.54 -24.03
N ASP A 705 12.29 -8.84 -25.07
CA ASP A 705 11.05 -8.11 -25.36
C ASP A 705 9.91 -8.66 -24.48
N PHE A 706 9.35 -7.79 -23.63
CA PHE A 706 8.16 -8.12 -22.84
C PHE A 706 6.92 -7.52 -23.50
N PRO A 707 5.80 -8.24 -23.55
CA PRO A 707 4.57 -7.71 -24.12
C PRO A 707 4.00 -6.60 -23.23
N ALA A 708 3.48 -5.54 -23.86
CA ALA A 708 2.69 -4.51 -23.20
C ALA A 708 1.52 -5.15 -22.43
N ASN A 709 1.19 -4.57 -21.28
CA ASN A 709 0.09 -5.04 -20.47
C ASN A 709 -1.17 -4.18 -20.71
N PRO A 710 -2.37 -4.80 -20.78
CA PRO A 710 -3.58 -4.10 -21.19
C PRO A 710 -4.13 -3.13 -20.12
N THR A 711 -3.54 -3.09 -18.92
CA THR A 711 -3.98 -2.19 -17.85
C THR A 711 -3.09 -0.96 -17.73
N ASP A 712 -2.03 -0.86 -18.56
CA ASP A 712 -1.00 0.20 -18.53
C ASP A 712 -0.36 0.37 -17.13
N ASP A 713 -0.44 -0.66 -16.29
CA ASP A 713 0.03 -0.61 -14.90
C ASP A 713 1.46 -1.13 -14.79
N ARG A 714 2.24 -0.58 -13.87
CA ARG A 714 3.55 -1.11 -13.51
C ARG A 714 3.45 -2.51 -12.90
N ARG A 715 4.29 -3.46 -13.33
CA ARG A 715 4.25 -4.86 -12.85
C ARG A 715 5.60 -5.38 -12.40
N GLN A 716 5.60 -6.13 -11.31
CA GLN A 716 6.77 -6.85 -10.80
C GLN A 716 6.68 -8.34 -11.15
N LEU A 717 7.70 -8.86 -11.82
CA LEU A 717 7.88 -10.27 -12.15
C LEU A 717 9.08 -10.84 -11.40
N ILE A 718 9.00 -12.11 -11.00
CA ILE A 718 10.06 -12.80 -10.26
C ILE A 718 10.42 -14.09 -11.00
N TYR A 719 11.70 -14.28 -11.26
CA TYR A 719 12.24 -15.46 -11.93
C TYR A 719 13.43 -16.01 -11.15
N ASN A 720 13.44 -17.32 -10.91
CA ASN A 720 14.52 -17.99 -10.19
C ASN A 720 15.34 -18.84 -11.16
N VAL A 721 16.66 -18.77 -11.04
CA VAL A 721 17.61 -19.60 -11.77
C VAL A 721 18.39 -20.42 -10.75
N SER A 722 18.26 -21.73 -10.83
CA SER A 722 18.99 -22.65 -9.97
C SER A 722 20.26 -23.13 -10.66
N ARG A 723 21.31 -23.38 -9.88
CA ARG A 723 22.54 -24.02 -10.36
C ARG A 723 22.23 -25.39 -10.97
N SER A 724 22.94 -25.76 -12.02
CA SER A 724 22.93 -27.15 -12.52
C SER A 724 23.66 -28.03 -11.50
N ASP A 725 23.07 -29.18 -11.15
CA ASP A 725 23.70 -30.16 -10.25
C ASP A 725 24.91 -30.86 -10.89
#